data_AF-A0AA86T530-F1
#
_entry.id   AF-A0AA86T530-F1
#
_cell.length_a   1.000
_cell.length_b   1.000
_cell.length_c   1.000
_cell.angle_alpha   90.00
_cell.angle_beta   90.00
_cell.angle_gamma   90.00
#
_symmetry.space_group_name_H-M   'P 1'
#
loop_
_entity.id
_entity.type
_entity.pdbx_description
1 polymer ?
#
loop_
_entity_poly.entity_id
_entity_poly.type
_entity_poly.pdbx_seq_one_letter_code
_entity_poly.pdbx_strand_id
1 'polypeptide(L)'
;MLLLGAGASASSGVPTASQCIWEWKREIYLSGNPGLSPNLFLDITLPSIQQKIQDWLDQQRYFPSIGDEAEYAWYIEHCYPKSEDRTAYFQKRLTGLLPQLGYQLLAMLQNANVFQWVWTTNFDGLVRQGRKPEHSRPLKEIGLDTTKRLRDVQEGEQCGYLVALHGDYRYDALKNTSTETQQLNEELCKELVERAKKQPIVVIGYGGRDESLMGAFEASFKERSTGGAIYWCTIPNEKISPRVLTLIGTARTTGCDAHLVEIEGFDDFMVRMARFVFRTGAEGGEVERLLSGTIPERSDFRFVGYRADEDWIKSNGYPVELPRELYQFEANGITTWKELREILGTAPIVAGLIKGKVLAIGDAGLIAEVFAKHLNSKLEKVPLDWADFFRQDSVTTSILLEAFQRAIAGTAKLERKGKSTLWDRARFRTARYSGQPCKAFEAAKLSLNFSGNRQFLNLAPTIHVVKEDGTEASNEVVKDIKRQLLGKQWNQQYDEALEDWGNRVLGEDESKTFQYPPNAPDPFVFRIARPPALARIMCRSQQTSMPPVRKRGEIFEATILPEPQLVFGTARGPHRPKDPHPLRGVINNGPYDLELTQSGVYREVRLGVICPSGYETALQGYLDKLVTAHGMVESKQEYLIGYPGFQQVYRIPLRVPRHNDREWRKIPAAPAGSSSSVTAQKEITNAITREIDTLVCSASVDAVVVFIPKVWAPYEVVEDQTIRFDLHDYVKAHCAQKAIRTQFLREATLSKKLQCEVLWWLAQAIYVKSQRTPFVLDTDDPETVFVGIGYGTSKENGSGVVLGCSHIYDAAGQGLRYQVSRIQNPVWWHKNPYLAKDDAIRVGYQARQLFYETYQKLPRRIVIHKRTPFIKSEREGLSQSLKGLAELEMITIEHEDAWRFVAYDKWNKCTNMFPVRRNTVMIYGNHQSLLWVHGSVRGIGGDNRTYYQGKSRIPSPLKITRFAGHSPIERIATEILGLSKMDWNTCDLYCQLPATLESSAAIARVGQLLSRFGPETYDYRLFI
;
A
#
# COMPACT_ATOMS: atom_id res chain seq x y z
N MET A 1 -27.70 -28.75 0.49
CA MET A 1 -27.07 -28.93 -0.83
C MET A 1 -26.28 -27.69 -1.20
N LEU A 2 -25.33 -27.79 -2.13
CA LEU A 2 -24.53 -26.67 -2.63
C LEU A 2 -24.60 -26.59 -4.16
N LEU A 3 -24.79 -25.39 -4.71
CA LEU A 3 -24.64 -25.10 -6.13
C LEU A 3 -23.46 -24.13 -6.31
N LEU A 4 -22.46 -24.54 -7.10
CA LEU A 4 -21.24 -23.79 -7.36
C LEU A 4 -21.18 -23.31 -8.81
N GLY A 5 -21.07 -22.00 -8.99
CA GLY A 5 -20.71 -21.39 -10.27
C GLY A 5 -19.23 -20.97 -10.33
N ALA A 6 -18.84 -20.39 -11.47
CA ALA A 6 -17.43 -20.07 -11.77
C ALA A 6 -16.81 -19.08 -10.77
N GLY A 7 -17.63 -18.24 -10.13
CA GLY A 7 -17.17 -17.32 -9.09
C GLY A 7 -16.59 -18.02 -7.85
N ALA A 8 -16.99 -19.28 -7.56
CA ALA A 8 -16.40 -20.05 -6.48
C ALA A 8 -14.95 -20.48 -6.77
N SER A 9 -14.59 -20.59 -8.04
CA SER A 9 -13.27 -21.02 -8.50
C SER A 9 -12.31 -19.87 -8.84
N ALA A 10 -12.76 -18.63 -8.77
CA ALA A 10 -11.98 -17.45 -9.13
C ALA A 10 -10.64 -17.37 -8.38
N SER A 11 -10.66 -17.61 -7.06
CA SER A 11 -9.44 -17.58 -6.23
C SER A 11 -8.46 -18.72 -6.55
N SER A 12 -8.93 -19.81 -7.18
CA SER A 12 -8.13 -20.94 -7.65
C SER A 12 -7.59 -20.74 -9.07
N GLY A 13 -7.84 -19.58 -9.67
CA GLY A 13 -7.33 -19.22 -10.99
C GLY A 13 -8.22 -19.64 -12.16
N VAL A 14 -9.52 -19.88 -11.93
CA VAL A 14 -10.51 -20.11 -12.98
C VAL A 14 -11.22 -18.80 -13.32
N PRO A 15 -11.35 -18.42 -14.61
CA PRO A 15 -12.01 -17.19 -14.97
C PRO A 15 -13.53 -17.31 -14.80
N THR A 16 -14.18 -16.23 -14.37
CA THR A 16 -15.65 -16.15 -14.32
C THR A 16 -16.22 -15.94 -15.73
N ALA A 17 -17.50 -16.25 -15.92
CA ALA A 17 -18.17 -16.02 -17.20
C ALA A 17 -18.08 -14.55 -17.66
N SER A 18 -18.24 -13.61 -16.73
CA SER A 18 -18.09 -12.17 -16.99
C SER A 18 -16.68 -11.79 -17.43
N GLN A 19 -15.65 -12.41 -16.84
CA GLN A 19 -14.25 -12.16 -17.23
C GLN A 19 -13.97 -12.68 -18.64
N CYS A 20 -14.46 -13.87 -18.97
CA CYS A 20 -14.36 -14.43 -20.31
C CYS A 20 -15.03 -13.52 -21.35
N ILE A 21 -16.26 -13.04 -21.09
CA ILE A 21 -16.96 -12.10 -21.98
C ILE A 21 -16.11 -10.86 -22.24
N TRP A 22 -15.57 -10.23 -21.19
CA TRP A 22 -14.77 -9.02 -21.35
C TRP A 22 -13.42 -9.27 -22.03
N GLU A 23 -12.82 -10.45 -21.84
CA GLU A 23 -11.63 -10.86 -22.59
C GLU A 23 -11.94 -10.97 -24.09
N TRP A 24 -13.00 -11.68 -24.47
CA TRP A 24 -13.40 -11.84 -25.87
C TRP A 24 -13.76 -10.49 -26.50
N LYS A 25 -14.51 -9.64 -25.79
CA LYS A 25 -14.79 -8.26 -26.21
C LYS A 25 -13.50 -7.47 -26.45
N ARG A 26 -12.51 -7.59 -25.56
CA ARG A 26 -11.19 -6.95 -25.72
C ARG A 26 -10.46 -7.48 -26.96
N GLU A 27 -10.44 -8.80 -27.17
CA GLU A 27 -9.78 -9.41 -28.33
C GLU A 27 -10.39 -8.93 -29.66
N ILE A 28 -11.72 -8.88 -29.72
CA ILE A 28 -12.47 -8.36 -30.88
C ILE A 28 -12.16 -6.88 -31.09
N TYR A 29 -12.20 -6.08 -30.02
CA TYR A 29 -11.89 -4.65 -30.08
C TYR A 29 -10.46 -4.38 -30.57
N LEU A 30 -9.46 -5.09 -30.03
CA LEU A 30 -8.06 -4.94 -30.45
C LEU A 30 -7.86 -5.42 -31.90
N SER A 31 -8.55 -6.48 -32.31
CA SER A 31 -8.51 -6.96 -33.70
C SER A 31 -9.10 -5.93 -34.68
N GLY A 32 -10.15 -5.23 -34.27
CA GLY A 32 -10.72 -4.10 -35.01
C GLY A 32 -9.88 -2.82 -34.95
N ASN A 33 -8.90 -2.73 -34.04
CA ASN A 33 -8.06 -1.56 -33.82
C ASN A 33 -6.57 -1.95 -33.74
N PRO A 34 -5.96 -2.46 -34.82
CA PRO A 34 -4.62 -3.06 -34.78
C PRO A 34 -3.49 -2.09 -34.42
N GLY A 35 -3.74 -0.78 -34.44
CA GLY A 35 -2.79 0.25 -34.00
C GLY A 35 -2.71 0.45 -32.48
N LEU A 36 -3.55 -0.25 -31.70
CA LEU A 36 -3.57 -0.14 -30.25
C LEU A 36 -2.77 -1.26 -29.58
N SER A 37 -1.88 -0.89 -28.66
CA SER A 37 -1.17 -1.86 -27.83
C SER A 37 -2.12 -2.59 -26.87
N PRO A 38 -2.06 -3.94 -26.80
CA PRO A 38 -2.78 -4.72 -25.79
C PRO A 38 -2.49 -4.29 -24.35
N ASN A 39 -1.29 -3.74 -24.09
CA ASN A 39 -0.88 -3.31 -22.74
C ASN A 39 -1.75 -2.18 -22.18
N LEU A 40 -2.37 -1.37 -23.04
CA LEU A 40 -3.29 -0.29 -22.64
C LEU A 40 -4.66 -0.80 -22.19
N PHE A 41 -4.97 -2.06 -22.48
CA PHE A 41 -6.25 -2.71 -22.24
C PHE A 41 -6.12 -3.99 -21.40
N LEU A 42 -5.04 -4.11 -20.61
CA LEU A 42 -4.80 -5.28 -19.75
C LEU A 42 -5.91 -5.43 -18.70
N ASP A 43 -6.22 -4.36 -17.96
CA ASP A 43 -7.25 -4.37 -16.93
C ASP A 43 -8.67 -4.22 -17.52
N ILE A 44 -9.22 -5.33 -18.01
CA ILE A 44 -10.60 -5.41 -18.53
C ILE A 44 -11.68 -5.20 -17.47
N THR A 45 -11.30 -5.10 -16.20
CA THR A 45 -12.26 -4.89 -15.12
C THR A 45 -12.53 -3.41 -14.89
N LEU A 46 -11.70 -2.49 -15.40
CA LEU A 46 -11.88 -1.04 -15.23
C LEU A 46 -13.14 -0.55 -15.96
N PRO A 47 -14.08 0.15 -15.28
CA PRO A 47 -15.30 0.65 -15.92
C PRO A 47 -15.03 1.53 -17.15
N SER A 48 -13.94 2.31 -17.13
CA SER A 48 -13.56 3.15 -18.26
C SER A 48 -13.04 2.38 -19.46
N ILE A 49 -12.37 1.24 -19.25
CA ILE A 49 -11.94 0.36 -20.34
C ILE A 49 -13.13 -0.40 -20.89
N GLN A 50 -13.98 -0.92 -20.01
CA GLN A 50 -15.22 -1.59 -20.36
C GLN A 50 -16.13 -0.69 -21.21
N GLN A 51 -16.35 0.55 -20.78
CA GLN A 51 -17.16 1.51 -21.51
C GLN A 51 -16.60 1.77 -22.92
N LYS A 52 -15.28 1.97 -23.08
CA LYS A 52 -14.67 2.18 -24.40
C LYS A 52 -14.88 1.02 -25.34
N ILE A 53 -14.64 -0.19 -24.84
CA ILE A 53 -14.80 -1.42 -25.62
C ILE A 53 -16.28 -1.54 -26.02
N GLN A 54 -17.20 -1.35 -25.07
CA GLN A 54 -18.63 -1.42 -25.34
C GLN A 54 -19.12 -0.36 -26.32
N ASP A 55 -18.71 0.90 -26.16
CA ASP A 55 -19.09 2.00 -27.07
C ASP A 55 -18.69 1.70 -28.51
N TRP A 56 -17.51 1.09 -28.72
CA TRP A 56 -17.05 0.69 -30.04
C TRP A 56 -17.85 -0.50 -30.59
N LEU A 57 -18.19 -1.48 -29.75
CA LEU A 57 -19.01 -2.64 -30.12
C LEU A 57 -20.43 -2.19 -30.51
N ASP A 58 -21.05 -1.33 -29.71
CA ASP A 58 -22.40 -0.79 -29.95
C ASP A 58 -22.46 0.00 -31.27
N GLN A 59 -21.39 0.73 -31.62
CA GLN A 59 -21.27 1.43 -32.89
C GLN A 59 -21.30 0.50 -34.12
N GLN A 60 -20.92 -0.77 -33.97
CA GLN A 60 -20.97 -1.73 -35.08
C GLN A 60 -22.39 -2.27 -35.33
N ARG A 61 -23.34 -2.07 -34.40
CA ARG A 61 -24.78 -2.41 -34.51
C ARG A 61 -25.17 -3.89 -34.64
N TYR A 62 -24.22 -4.83 -34.59
CA TYR A 62 -24.52 -6.28 -34.63
C TYR A 62 -24.04 -7.05 -33.39
N PHE A 63 -23.26 -6.41 -32.51
CA PHE A 63 -22.86 -7.01 -31.25
C PHE A 63 -23.98 -6.92 -30.20
N PRO A 64 -24.11 -7.91 -29.30
CA PRO A 64 -25.05 -7.83 -28.18
C PRO A 64 -24.81 -6.60 -27.30
N SER A 65 -25.90 -6.06 -26.76
CA SER A 65 -25.85 -4.94 -25.82
C SER A 65 -25.30 -5.39 -24.45
N ILE A 66 -24.77 -4.44 -23.68
CA ILE A 66 -24.19 -4.76 -22.37
C ILE A 66 -25.21 -5.40 -21.41
N GLY A 67 -24.86 -6.57 -20.88
CA GLY A 67 -25.71 -7.31 -19.95
C GLY A 67 -26.79 -8.17 -20.60
N ASP A 68 -26.79 -8.27 -21.94
CA ASP A 68 -27.63 -9.23 -22.67
C ASP A 68 -27.31 -10.68 -22.23
N GLU A 69 -28.34 -11.51 -22.12
CA GLU A 69 -28.18 -12.92 -21.71
C GLU A 69 -27.39 -13.72 -22.76
N ALA A 70 -27.46 -13.32 -24.03
CA ALA A 70 -26.75 -13.97 -25.13
C ALA A 70 -25.24 -13.63 -25.19
N GLU A 71 -24.74 -12.65 -24.43
CA GLU A 71 -23.34 -12.17 -24.51
C GLU A 71 -22.34 -13.34 -24.48
N TYR A 72 -22.48 -14.24 -23.51
CA TYR A 72 -21.51 -15.33 -23.30
C TYR A 72 -21.40 -16.23 -24.53
N ALA A 73 -22.53 -16.79 -24.97
CA ALA A 73 -22.60 -17.71 -26.09
C ALA A 73 -22.19 -17.04 -27.41
N TRP A 74 -22.64 -15.79 -27.60
CA TRP A 74 -22.36 -15.03 -28.81
C TRP A 74 -20.85 -14.72 -28.95
N TYR A 75 -20.22 -14.18 -27.90
CA TYR A 75 -18.82 -13.75 -27.98
C TYR A 75 -17.85 -14.92 -28.06
N ILE A 76 -18.11 -16.04 -27.34
CA ILE A 76 -17.24 -17.21 -27.46
C ILE A 76 -17.33 -17.84 -28.85
N GLU A 77 -18.53 -17.93 -29.44
CA GLU A 77 -18.72 -18.46 -30.79
C GLU A 77 -18.07 -17.55 -31.84
N HIS A 78 -18.15 -16.23 -31.65
CA HIS A 78 -17.52 -15.27 -32.54
C HIS A 78 -15.98 -15.31 -32.47
N CYS A 79 -15.40 -15.42 -31.28
CA CYS A 79 -13.95 -15.54 -31.09
C CYS A 79 -13.42 -16.92 -31.52
N TYR A 80 -14.19 -17.98 -31.26
CA TYR A 80 -13.79 -19.38 -31.47
C TYR A 80 -14.92 -20.16 -32.16
N PRO A 81 -15.08 -20.03 -33.49
CA PRO A 81 -16.19 -20.66 -34.22
C PRO A 81 -16.18 -22.20 -34.15
N LYS A 82 -15.00 -22.82 -34.10
CA LYS A 82 -14.85 -24.28 -34.01
C LYS A 82 -14.91 -24.74 -32.55
N SER A 83 -15.62 -25.84 -32.31
CA SER A 83 -15.74 -26.44 -30.97
C SER A 83 -14.39 -26.93 -30.40
N GLU A 84 -13.49 -27.39 -31.28
CA GLU A 84 -12.12 -27.79 -30.91
C GLU A 84 -11.32 -26.61 -30.32
N ASP A 85 -11.44 -25.41 -30.91
CA ASP A 85 -10.74 -24.20 -30.44
C ASP A 85 -11.29 -23.72 -29.09
N ARG A 86 -12.61 -23.80 -28.88
CA ARG A 86 -13.24 -23.54 -27.57
C ARG A 86 -12.73 -24.50 -26.50
N THR A 87 -12.61 -25.78 -26.84
CA THR A 87 -12.08 -26.81 -25.95
C THR A 87 -10.62 -26.55 -25.61
N ALA A 88 -9.78 -26.22 -26.61
CA ALA A 88 -8.39 -25.86 -26.41
C ALA A 88 -8.22 -24.61 -25.52
N TYR A 89 -9.08 -23.59 -25.69
CA TYR A 89 -9.08 -22.38 -24.86
C TYR A 89 -9.28 -22.71 -23.37
N PHE A 90 -10.31 -23.47 -23.03
CA PHE A 90 -10.57 -23.85 -21.63
C PHE A 90 -9.54 -24.85 -21.10
N GLN A 91 -9.11 -25.82 -21.90
CA GLN A 91 -8.08 -26.77 -21.50
C GLN A 91 -6.79 -26.04 -21.11
N LYS A 92 -6.35 -25.05 -21.91
CA LYS A 92 -5.16 -24.23 -21.61
C LYS A 92 -5.31 -23.49 -20.27
N ARG A 93 -6.50 -22.97 -19.96
CA ARG A 93 -6.75 -22.18 -18.75
C ARG A 93 -6.97 -23.02 -17.49
N LEU A 94 -7.51 -24.23 -17.63
CA LEU A 94 -7.85 -25.12 -16.53
C LEU A 94 -6.71 -26.11 -16.18
N THR A 95 -5.72 -26.25 -17.06
CA THR A 95 -4.57 -27.14 -16.82
C THR A 95 -3.66 -26.59 -15.72
N GLY A 96 -3.29 -27.44 -14.76
CA GLY A 96 -2.33 -27.10 -13.70
C GLY A 96 -2.88 -26.24 -12.56
N LEU A 97 -4.19 -25.98 -12.54
CA LEU A 97 -4.84 -25.31 -11.42
C LEU A 97 -4.83 -26.19 -10.17
N LEU A 98 -4.69 -25.56 -9.00
CA LEU A 98 -4.66 -26.24 -7.71
C LEU A 98 -5.83 -25.77 -6.84
N PRO A 99 -6.52 -26.69 -6.14
CA PRO A 99 -7.63 -26.35 -5.26
C PRO A 99 -7.15 -25.53 -4.07
N GLN A 100 -7.74 -24.35 -3.93
CA GLN A 100 -7.50 -23.46 -2.80
C GLN A 100 -8.22 -23.94 -1.54
N LEU A 101 -8.01 -23.23 -0.45
CA LEU A 101 -8.47 -23.63 0.88
C LEU A 101 -9.97 -23.93 0.91
N GLY A 102 -10.81 -23.14 0.25
CA GLY A 102 -12.25 -23.35 0.22
C GLY A 102 -12.64 -24.72 -0.34
N TYR A 103 -11.94 -25.19 -1.39
CA TYR A 103 -12.18 -26.52 -1.96
C TYR A 103 -11.65 -27.64 -1.06
N GLN A 104 -10.55 -27.44 -0.36
CA GLN A 104 -10.02 -28.40 0.63
C GLN A 104 -10.98 -28.54 1.81
N LEU A 105 -11.53 -27.42 2.29
CA LEU A 105 -12.52 -27.41 3.37
C LEU A 105 -13.88 -27.94 2.91
N LEU A 106 -14.30 -27.67 1.67
CA LEU A 106 -15.49 -28.26 1.07
C LEU A 106 -15.35 -29.79 1.01
N ALA A 107 -14.18 -30.31 0.65
CA ALA A 107 -13.93 -31.74 0.65
C ALA A 107 -14.07 -32.35 2.05
N MET A 108 -13.60 -31.66 3.11
CA MET A 108 -13.81 -32.09 4.50
C MET A 108 -15.29 -32.07 4.90
N LEU A 109 -16.01 -30.98 4.57
CA LEU A 109 -17.44 -30.83 4.85
C LEU A 109 -18.27 -31.89 4.12
N GLN A 110 -17.92 -32.21 2.88
CA GLN A 110 -18.56 -33.28 2.11
C GLN A 110 -18.23 -34.66 2.69
N ASN A 111 -17.00 -34.90 3.15
CA ASN A 111 -16.62 -36.14 3.83
C ASN A 111 -17.40 -36.35 5.14
N ALA A 112 -17.69 -35.26 5.86
CA ALA A 112 -18.55 -35.25 7.04
C ALA A 112 -20.07 -35.25 6.72
N ASN A 113 -20.45 -35.36 5.45
CA ASN A 113 -21.84 -35.34 4.96
C ASN A 113 -22.63 -34.05 5.22
N VAL A 114 -21.95 -32.93 5.49
CA VAL A 114 -22.61 -31.61 5.64
C VAL A 114 -23.21 -31.16 4.31
N PHE A 115 -22.44 -31.30 3.23
CA PHE A 115 -22.90 -31.12 1.86
C PHE A 115 -22.88 -32.45 1.12
N GLN A 116 -23.95 -33.23 1.26
CA GLN A 116 -24.08 -34.49 0.53
C GLN A 116 -24.09 -34.26 -0.99
N TRP A 117 -24.78 -33.23 -1.46
CA TRP A 117 -24.93 -32.88 -2.87
C TRP A 117 -24.20 -31.59 -3.21
N VAL A 118 -23.24 -31.67 -4.14
CA VAL A 118 -22.56 -30.53 -4.75
C VAL A 118 -22.88 -30.54 -6.25
N TRP A 119 -23.63 -29.55 -6.68
CA TRP A 119 -23.95 -29.28 -8.07
C TRP A 119 -23.01 -28.20 -8.58
N THR A 120 -22.50 -28.33 -9.80
CA THR A 120 -21.60 -27.31 -10.35
C THR A 120 -21.80 -27.10 -11.84
N THR A 121 -21.69 -25.84 -12.23
CA THR A 121 -21.54 -25.43 -13.65
C THR A 121 -20.07 -25.26 -14.04
N ASN A 122 -19.13 -25.61 -13.16
CA ASN A 122 -17.70 -25.44 -13.37
C ASN A 122 -17.08 -26.65 -14.08
N PHE A 123 -16.12 -26.37 -14.95
CA PHE A 123 -15.39 -27.37 -15.73
C PHE A 123 -14.04 -27.76 -15.10
N ASP A 124 -13.70 -27.28 -13.91
CA ASP A 124 -12.32 -27.25 -13.37
C ASP A 124 -11.89 -28.50 -12.56
N GLY A 125 -12.85 -29.32 -12.12
CA GLY A 125 -12.59 -30.51 -11.30
C GLY A 125 -12.03 -30.22 -9.89
N LEU A 126 -12.05 -28.98 -9.42
CA LEU A 126 -11.41 -28.55 -8.16
C LEU A 126 -12.03 -29.22 -6.92
N VAL A 127 -13.33 -29.51 -6.94
CA VAL A 127 -14.02 -30.24 -5.85
C VAL A 127 -13.38 -31.60 -5.62
N ARG A 128 -13.07 -32.33 -6.69
CA ARG A 128 -12.41 -33.64 -6.62
C ARG A 128 -10.97 -33.50 -6.17
N GLN A 129 -10.23 -32.57 -6.77
CA GLN A 129 -8.81 -32.34 -6.46
C GLN A 129 -8.60 -31.91 -5.00
N GLY A 130 -9.58 -31.23 -4.39
CA GLY A 130 -9.54 -30.81 -2.98
C GLY A 130 -9.61 -31.97 -1.99
N ARG A 131 -9.97 -33.19 -2.44
CA ARG A 131 -10.02 -34.38 -1.58
C ARG A 131 -8.63 -34.93 -1.30
N LYS A 132 -8.43 -35.41 -0.08
CA LYS A 132 -7.21 -36.08 0.35
C LYS A 132 -7.45 -37.59 0.52
N PRO A 133 -6.38 -38.42 0.55
CA PRO A 133 -6.51 -39.87 0.75
C PRO A 133 -7.26 -40.27 2.03
N GLU A 134 -7.24 -39.44 3.06
CA GLU A 134 -7.90 -39.69 4.35
C GLU A 134 -9.43 -39.51 4.28
N HIS A 135 -9.96 -38.91 3.21
CA HIS A 135 -11.40 -38.72 3.03
C HIS A 135 -12.06 -40.03 2.57
N SER A 136 -12.46 -40.85 3.53
CA SER A 136 -13.00 -42.21 3.33
C SER A 136 -14.42 -42.27 2.75
N ARG A 137 -15.22 -41.20 2.84
CA ARG A 137 -16.59 -41.20 2.32
C ARG A 137 -16.56 -41.27 0.78
N PRO A 138 -17.20 -42.25 0.12
CA PRO A 138 -17.21 -42.34 -1.34
C PRO A 138 -17.78 -41.07 -2.00
N LEU A 139 -17.18 -40.63 -3.11
CA LEU A 139 -17.69 -39.55 -3.95
C LEU A 139 -18.15 -40.13 -5.30
N LYS A 140 -19.43 -39.98 -5.61
CA LYS A 140 -20.00 -40.35 -6.90
C LYS A 140 -20.05 -39.13 -7.82
N GLU A 141 -19.36 -39.23 -8.96
CA GLU A 141 -19.37 -38.20 -10.01
C GLU A 141 -20.45 -38.53 -11.04
N ILE A 142 -21.27 -37.53 -11.36
CA ILE A 142 -22.37 -37.61 -12.33
C ILE A 142 -22.19 -36.46 -13.33
N GLY A 143 -21.95 -36.80 -14.59
CA GLY A 143 -21.82 -35.87 -15.72
C GLY A 143 -22.93 -36.08 -16.76
N LEU A 144 -22.75 -35.50 -17.95
CA LEU A 144 -23.74 -35.58 -19.03
C LEU A 144 -23.82 -36.99 -19.64
N ASP A 145 -22.72 -37.71 -19.65
CA ASP A 145 -22.59 -39.10 -20.12
C ASP A 145 -23.17 -40.15 -19.14
N THR A 146 -23.37 -39.76 -17.89
CA THR A 146 -23.65 -40.66 -16.76
C THR A 146 -24.93 -40.31 -16.00
N THR A 147 -25.84 -39.54 -16.60
CA THR A 147 -27.10 -39.08 -15.96
C THR A 147 -27.97 -40.22 -15.42
N LYS A 148 -27.91 -41.41 -16.04
CA LYS A 148 -28.60 -42.63 -15.55
C LYS A 148 -28.26 -42.96 -14.09
N ARG A 149 -27.06 -42.60 -13.61
CA ARG A 149 -26.63 -42.83 -12.22
C ARG A 149 -27.49 -42.10 -11.19
N LEU A 150 -28.25 -41.07 -11.58
CA LEU A 150 -29.22 -40.42 -10.69
C LEU A 150 -30.38 -41.34 -10.32
N ARG A 151 -30.73 -42.29 -11.19
CA ARG A 151 -31.81 -43.26 -10.95
C ARG A 151 -31.38 -44.37 -9.99
N ASP A 152 -30.08 -44.55 -9.81
CA ASP A 152 -29.48 -45.56 -8.93
C ASP A 152 -29.18 -45.02 -7.51
N VAL A 153 -29.64 -43.80 -7.21
CA VAL A 153 -29.46 -43.16 -5.89
C VAL A 153 -30.35 -43.85 -4.87
N GLN A 154 -29.74 -44.50 -3.88
CA GLN A 154 -30.47 -45.15 -2.80
C GLN A 154 -30.72 -44.19 -1.63
N GLU A 155 -31.94 -44.21 -1.08
CA GLU A 155 -32.25 -43.45 0.13
C GLU A 155 -31.40 -43.97 1.31
N GLY A 156 -30.72 -43.06 2.00
CA GLY A 156 -29.85 -43.37 3.15
C GLY A 156 -28.39 -43.68 2.81
N GLU A 157 -27.99 -43.65 1.53
CA GLU A 157 -26.62 -43.94 1.12
C GLU A 157 -25.60 -42.92 1.68
N GLN A 158 -24.55 -43.41 2.33
CA GLN A 158 -23.51 -42.60 2.98
C GLN A 158 -22.40 -42.20 1.98
N CYS A 159 -22.77 -41.62 0.84
CA CYS A 159 -21.83 -41.09 -0.15
C CYS A 159 -22.09 -39.60 -0.44
N GLY A 160 -21.04 -38.92 -0.89
CA GLY A 160 -21.16 -37.59 -1.48
C GLY A 160 -21.43 -37.68 -2.98
N TYR A 161 -22.14 -36.70 -3.51
CA TYR A 161 -22.47 -36.57 -4.92
C TYR A 161 -21.89 -35.27 -5.48
N LEU A 162 -21.17 -35.39 -6.60
CA LEU A 162 -20.70 -34.26 -7.41
C LEU A 162 -21.38 -34.36 -8.76
N VAL A 163 -22.24 -33.38 -9.07
CA VAL A 163 -23.00 -33.35 -10.32
C VAL A 163 -22.55 -32.17 -11.18
N ALA A 164 -22.00 -32.48 -12.36
CA ALA A 164 -21.55 -31.49 -13.33
C ALA A 164 -22.67 -31.21 -14.34
N LEU A 165 -23.23 -30.00 -14.29
CA LEU A 165 -24.39 -29.62 -15.10
C LEU A 165 -24.01 -29.39 -16.57
N HIS A 166 -22.89 -28.72 -16.85
CA HIS A 166 -22.49 -28.34 -18.22
C HIS A 166 -21.54 -29.34 -18.90
N GLY A 167 -21.26 -30.48 -18.26
CA GLY A 167 -20.27 -31.47 -18.69
C GLY A 167 -18.87 -31.24 -18.13
N ASP A 168 -17.96 -32.21 -18.31
CA ASP A 168 -16.53 -32.09 -17.98
C ASP A 168 -15.72 -32.03 -19.28
N TYR A 169 -14.88 -31.01 -19.48
CA TYR A 169 -14.08 -30.86 -20.71
C TYR A 169 -13.17 -32.06 -21.02
N ARG A 170 -12.90 -32.91 -20.02
CA ARG A 170 -12.08 -34.12 -20.14
C ARG A 170 -12.83 -35.33 -20.70
N TYR A 171 -14.16 -35.33 -20.62
CA TYR A 171 -15.00 -36.49 -20.93
C TYR A 171 -16.17 -36.17 -21.90
N ASP A 172 -16.62 -34.91 -21.96
CA ASP A 172 -17.77 -34.45 -22.74
C ASP A 172 -17.40 -33.31 -23.70
N ALA A 173 -18.19 -33.13 -24.78
CA ALA A 173 -18.13 -31.93 -25.61
C ALA A 173 -18.62 -30.71 -24.80
N LEU A 174 -17.79 -29.68 -24.65
CA LEU A 174 -18.15 -28.45 -23.95
C LEU A 174 -19.34 -27.76 -24.62
N LYS A 175 -20.40 -27.51 -23.85
CA LYS A 175 -21.60 -26.81 -24.30
C LYS A 175 -21.50 -25.32 -23.94
N ASN A 176 -21.09 -24.49 -24.90
CA ASN A 176 -20.81 -23.07 -24.69
C ASN A 176 -21.70 -22.13 -25.52
N THR A 177 -22.37 -22.63 -26.58
CA THR A 177 -23.32 -21.84 -27.37
C THR A 177 -24.75 -21.97 -26.86
N SER A 178 -25.63 -21.05 -27.24
CA SER A 178 -27.05 -21.05 -26.83
C SER A 178 -27.78 -22.32 -27.25
N THR A 179 -27.44 -22.88 -28.43
CA THR A 179 -27.99 -24.15 -28.94
C THR A 179 -27.41 -25.36 -28.21
N GLU A 180 -26.16 -25.29 -27.74
CA GLU A 180 -25.50 -26.34 -26.97
C GLU A 180 -25.98 -26.36 -25.50
N THR A 181 -26.13 -25.20 -24.83
CA THR A 181 -26.64 -25.08 -23.44
C THR A 181 -28.15 -25.29 -23.34
N GLN A 182 -28.93 -25.01 -24.39
CA GLN A 182 -30.35 -25.44 -24.44
C GLN A 182 -30.51 -26.97 -24.43
N GLN A 183 -29.45 -27.72 -24.76
CA GLN A 183 -29.39 -29.17 -24.55
C GLN A 183 -28.78 -29.54 -23.18
N LEU A 184 -28.81 -28.66 -22.18
CA LEU A 184 -28.63 -29.12 -20.80
C LEU A 184 -29.68 -30.19 -20.54
N ASN A 185 -29.25 -31.34 -20.00
CA ASN A 185 -30.15 -32.47 -19.89
C ASN A 185 -31.31 -32.06 -18.97
N GLU A 186 -32.52 -31.91 -19.52
CA GLU A 186 -33.74 -31.58 -18.78
C GLU A 186 -33.89 -32.46 -17.54
N GLU A 187 -33.38 -33.68 -17.58
CA GLU A 187 -33.33 -34.63 -16.48
C GLU A 187 -32.48 -34.13 -15.28
N LEU A 188 -31.28 -33.60 -15.52
CA LEU A 188 -30.39 -33.08 -14.46
C LEU A 188 -30.97 -31.83 -13.79
N CYS A 189 -31.46 -30.88 -14.59
CA CYS A 189 -32.08 -29.66 -14.09
C CYS A 189 -33.37 -29.99 -13.30
N LYS A 190 -34.19 -30.91 -13.81
CA LYS A 190 -35.40 -31.37 -13.11
C LYS A 190 -35.07 -32.02 -11.76
N GLU A 191 -34.07 -32.89 -11.71
CA GLU A 191 -33.67 -33.57 -10.46
C GLU A 191 -33.09 -32.61 -9.42
N LEU A 192 -32.22 -31.68 -9.83
CA LEU A 192 -31.71 -30.63 -8.95
C LEU A 192 -32.84 -29.87 -8.27
N VAL A 193 -33.84 -29.48 -9.07
CA VAL A 193 -34.91 -28.64 -8.56
C VAL A 193 -35.92 -29.42 -7.72
N GLU A 194 -36.27 -30.65 -8.09
CA GLU A 194 -37.08 -31.54 -7.25
C GLU A 194 -36.43 -31.81 -5.87
N ARG A 195 -35.10 -31.87 -5.80
CA ARG A 195 -34.38 -31.91 -4.52
C ARG A 195 -34.39 -30.57 -3.78
N ALA A 196 -34.26 -29.45 -4.50
CA ALA A 196 -34.30 -28.12 -3.90
C ALA A 196 -35.66 -27.80 -3.26
N LYS A 197 -36.76 -28.41 -3.75
CA LYS A 197 -38.08 -28.34 -3.11
C LYS A 197 -38.12 -29.02 -1.72
N LYS A 198 -37.22 -29.99 -1.46
CA LYS A 198 -37.20 -30.84 -0.26
C LYS A 198 -36.06 -30.52 0.71
N GLN A 199 -34.96 -29.97 0.22
CA GLN A 199 -33.73 -29.71 0.99
C GLN A 199 -33.22 -28.28 0.78
N PRO A 200 -32.63 -27.64 1.81
CA PRO A 200 -31.99 -26.35 1.64
C PRO A 200 -30.84 -26.38 0.62
N ILE A 201 -30.77 -25.37 -0.24
CA ILE A 201 -29.70 -25.16 -1.21
C ILE A 201 -28.99 -23.83 -0.96
N VAL A 202 -27.66 -23.88 -0.92
CA VAL A 202 -26.79 -22.70 -0.88
C VAL A 202 -26.19 -22.52 -2.27
N VAL A 203 -26.36 -21.34 -2.86
CA VAL A 203 -25.87 -21.00 -4.20
C VAL A 203 -24.70 -20.03 -4.06
N ILE A 204 -23.52 -20.40 -4.56
CA ILE A 204 -22.29 -19.59 -4.42
C ILE A 204 -21.61 -19.44 -5.78
N GLY A 205 -21.26 -18.20 -6.15
CA GLY A 205 -20.48 -17.90 -7.34
C GLY A 205 -21.21 -18.12 -8.66
N TYR A 206 -22.55 -18.26 -8.63
CA TYR A 206 -23.40 -18.44 -9.79
C TYR A 206 -24.21 -17.16 -10.07
N GLY A 207 -24.08 -16.62 -11.29
CA GLY A 207 -24.66 -15.32 -11.67
C GLY A 207 -26.10 -15.36 -12.18
N GLY A 208 -26.70 -16.55 -12.35
CA GLY A 208 -28.09 -16.67 -12.80
C GLY A 208 -28.35 -16.25 -14.25
N ARG A 209 -27.40 -16.50 -15.16
CA ARG A 209 -27.52 -16.21 -16.60
C ARG A 209 -27.88 -17.43 -17.46
N ASP A 210 -27.79 -18.65 -16.93
CA ASP A 210 -28.10 -19.85 -17.70
C ASP A 210 -29.62 -20.03 -17.81
N GLU A 211 -30.14 -20.01 -19.04
CA GLU A 211 -31.57 -20.09 -19.31
C GLU A 211 -32.19 -21.39 -18.80
N SER A 212 -31.52 -22.52 -19.00
CA SER A 212 -32.08 -23.83 -18.65
C SER A 212 -32.20 -24.00 -17.14
N LEU A 213 -31.18 -23.57 -16.39
CA LEU A 213 -31.12 -23.72 -14.95
C LEU A 213 -32.02 -22.69 -14.26
N MET A 214 -32.00 -21.44 -14.72
CA MET A 214 -32.87 -20.39 -14.19
C MET A 214 -34.33 -20.66 -14.51
N GLY A 215 -34.65 -21.07 -15.74
CA GLY A 215 -36.00 -21.48 -16.13
C GLY A 215 -36.52 -22.63 -15.27
N ALA A 216 -35.69 -23.62 -14.94
CA ALA A 216 -36.06 -24.72 -14.05
C ALA A 216 -36.35 -24.27 -12.61
N PHE A 217 -35.52 -23.37 -12.05
CA PHE A 217 -35.77 -22.77 -10.74
C PHE A 217 -37.07 -21.93 -10.74
N GLU A 218 -37.26 -21.09 -11.75
CA GLU A 218 -38.46 -20.24 -11.90
C GLU A 218 -39.74 -21.05 -12.05
N ALA A 219 -39.71 -22.15 -12.81
CA ALA A 219 -40.86 -23.05 -12.96
C ALA A 219 -41.26 -23.70 -11.64
N SER A 220 -40.28 -24.07 -10.83
CA SER A 220 -40.52 -24.92 -9.66
C SER A 220 -40.88 -24.16 -8.39
N PHE A 221 -40.41 -22.92 -8.23
CA PHE A 221 -40.78 -22.08 -7.09
C PHE A 221 -42.12 -21.36 -7.26
N LYS A 222 -42.80 -21.52 -8.41
CA LYS A 222 -44.20 -21.14 -8.59
C LYS A 222 -45.18 -22.03 -7.82
N GLU A 223 -44.77 -23.26 -7.52
CA GLU A 223 -45.55 -24.22 -6.72
C GLU A 223 -45.20 -24.08 -5.23
N ARG A 224 -46.17 -24.32 -4.34
CA ARG A 224 -45.98 -24.19 -2.88
C ARG A 224 -44.99 -25.26 -2.41
N SER A 225 -43.80 -24.85 -1.96
CA SER A 225 -42.77 -25.78 -1.47
C SER A 225 -43.13 -26.28 -0.06
N THR A 226 -42.85 -27.56 0.21
CA THR A 226 -43.22 -28.23 1.48
C THR A 226 -42.04 -28.37 2.45
N GLY A 227 -40.91 -27.66 2.22
CA GLY A 227 -39.76 -27.67 3.14
C GLY A 227 -38.39 -27.19 2.61
N GLY A 228 -38.26 -26.88 1.31
CA GLY A 228 -37.01 -26.35 0.72
C GLY A 228 -36.71 -24.90 1.11
N ALA A 229 -35.42 -24.54 1.11
CA ALA A 229 -34.93 -23.18 1.33
C ALA A 229 -33.82 -22.82 0.33
N ILE A 230 -33.74 -21.56 -0.10
CA ILE A 230 -32.69 -21.07 -1.01
C ILE A 230 -31.90 -19.92 -0.37
N TYR A 231 -30.60 -20.15 -0.20
CA TYR A 231 -29.65 -19.13 0.25
C TYR A 231 -28.77 -18.75 -0.94
N TRP A 232 -29.08 -17.62 -1.56
CA TRP A 232 -28.31 -17.11 -2.69
C TRP A 232 -27.22 -16.19 -2.17
N CYS A 233 -25.96 -16.65 -2.26
CA CYS A 233 -24.82 -15.89 -1.76
C CYS A 233 -24.38 -14.83 -2.78
N THR A 234 -24.14 -13.62 -2.32
CA THR A 234 -23.69 -12.48 -3.11
C THR A 234 -22.47 -11.83 -2.47
N ILE A 235 -21.62 -11.18 -3.26
CA ILE A 235 -20.53 -10.35 -2.72
C ILE A 235 -21.09 -8.94 -2.49
N PRO A 236 -20.63 -8.20 -1.46
CA PRO A 236 -21.07 -6.82 -1.22
C PRO A 236 -20.97 -5.93 -2.47
N ASN A 237 -22.03 -5.15 -2.73
CA ASN A 237 -22.18 -4.23 -3.88
C ASN A 237 -22.08 -4.88 -5.27
N GLU A 238 -22.15 -6.20 -5.37
CA GLU A 238 -22.30 -6.89 -6.64
C GLU A 238 -23.66 -6.56 -7.25
N LYS A 239 -23.69 -6.21 -8.55
CA LYS A 239 -24.95 -5.97 -9.25
C LYS A 239 -25.67 -7.30 -9.47
N ILE A 240 -26.65 -7.59 -8.62
CA ILE A 240 -27.46 -8.81 -8.69
C ILE A 240 -28.32 -8.78 -9.97
N SER A 241 -28.38 -9.91 -10.67
CA SER A 241 -29.25 -10.07 -11.84
C SER A 241 -30.72 -9.79 -11.47
N PRO A 242 -31.44 -8.95 -12.24
CA PRO A 242 -32.88 -8.73 -12.02
C PRO A 242 -33.67 -10.03 -11.96
N ARG A 243 -33.28 -11.02 -12.78
CA ARG A 243 -33.88 -12.36 -12.82
C ARG A 243 -33.77 -13.10 -11.49
N VAL A 244 -32.61 -13.01 -10.83
CA VAL A 244 -32.39 -13.59 -9.49
C VAL A 244 -33.23 -12.87 -8.43
N LEU A 245 -33.31 -11.54 -8.50
CA LEU A 245 -34.17 -10.77 -7.58
C LEU A 245 -35.64 -11.15 -7.74
N THR A 246 -36.11 -11.32 -8.98
CA THR A 246 -37.46 -11.81 -9.28
C THR A 246 -37.66 -13.22 -8.73
N LEU A 247 -36.73 -14.14 -8.97
CA LEU A 247 -36.79 -15.51 -8.46
C LEU A 247 -36.93 -15.55 -6.93
N ILE A 248 -36.06 -14.84 -6.21
CA ILE A 248 -36.11 -14.77 -4.73
C ILE A 248 -37.41 -14.11 -4.26
N GLY A 249 -37.87 -13.06 -4.95
CA GLY A 249 -39.15 -12.41 -4.65
C GLY A 249 -40.34 -13.36 -4.82
N THR A 250 -40.40 -14.09 -5.94
CA THR A 250 -41.44 -15.10 -6.21
C THR A 250 -41.40 -16.26 -5.22
N ALA A 251 -40.21 -16.76 -4.88
CA ALA A 251 -40.06 -17.84 -3.90
C ALA A 251 -40.61 -17.41 -2.51
N ARG A 252 -40.35 -16.16 -2.09
CA ARG A 252 -40.90 -15.64 -0.81
C ARG A 252 -42.42 -15.55 -0.83
N THR A 253 -43.01 -15.10 -1.93
CA THR A 253 -44.48 -14.95 -2.02
C THR A 253 -45.21 -16.29 -2.10
N THR A 254 -44.56 -17.34 -2.61
CA THR A 254 -45.11 -18.71 -2.62
C THR A 254 -44.83 -19.48 -1.33
N GLY A 255 -44.22 -18.85 -0.32
CA GLY A 255 -44.01 -19.40 1.02
C GLY A 255 -42.72 -20.22 1.19
N CYS A 256 -41.80 -20.18 0.23
CA CYS A 256 -40.48 -20.78 0.34
C CYS A 256 -39.54 -19.87 1.15
N ASP A 257 -38.69 -20.47 1.99
CA ASP A 257 -37.67 -19.73 2.73
C ASP A 257 -36.53 -19.32 1.78
N ALA A 258 -36.40 -18.03 1.46
CA ALA A 258 -35.50 -17.55 0.41
C ALA A 258 -34.75 -16.28 0.83
N HIS A 259 -33.42 -16.35 0.83
CA HIS A 259 -32.55 -15.30 1.34
C HIS A 259 -31.44 -14.94 0.36
N LEU A 260 -31.16 -13.64 0.27
CA LEU A 260 -29.89 -13.13 -0.22
C LEU A 260 -28.94 -13.06 0.97
N VAL A 261 -27.76 -13.67 0.84
CA VAL A 261 -26.77 -13.75 1.92
C VAL A 261 -25.46 -13.15 1.45
N GLU A 262 -25.03 -12.05 2.07
CA GLU A 262 -23.75 -11.44 1.74
C GLU A 262 -22.59 -12.25 2.31
N ILE A 263 -21.59 -12.54 1.46
CA ILE A 263 -20.36 -13.24 1.82
C ILE A 263 -19.15 -12.49 1.26
N GLU A 264 -18.00 -12.57 1.94
CA GLU A 264 -16.75 -11.96 1.45
C GLU A 264 -16.15 -12.72 0.24
N GLY A 265 -16.52 -13.99 0.07
CA GLY A 265 -16.03 -14.87 -0.98
C GLY A 265 -16.16 -16.34 -0.60
N PHE A 266 -15.96 -17.24 -1.57
CA PHE A 266 -16.10 -18.68 -1.37
C PHE A 266 -15.14 -19.25 -0.32
N ASP A 267 -13.85 -18.88 -0.37
CA ASP A 267 -12.86 -19.36 0.59
C ASP A 267 -13.18 -18.91 2.03
N ASP A 268 -13.53 -17.64 2.24
CA ASP A 268 -13.89 -17.11 3.57
C ASP A 268 -15.18 -17.78 4.10
N PHE A 269 -16.19 -17.98 3.24
CA PHE A 269 -17.41 -18.71 3.60
C PHE A 269 -17.10 -20.14 4.06
N MET A 270 -16.27 -20.87 3.31
CA MET A 270 -15.91 -22.25 3.65
C MET A 270 -15.09 -22.32 4.94
N VAL A 271 -14.22 -21.36 5.21
CA VAL A 271 -13.50 -21.25 6.50
C VAL A 271 -14.47 -21.08 7.66
N ARG A 272 -15.41 -20.13 7.56
CA ARG A 272 -16.39 -19.89 8.62
C ARG A 272 -17.29 -21.09 8.84
N MET A 273 -17.74 -21.73 7.75
CA MET A 273 -18.57 -22.93 7.80
C MET A 273 -17.83 -24.10 8.45
N ALA A 274 -16.60 -24.38 8.02
CA ALA A 274 -15.78 -25.45 8.57
C ALA A 274 -15.49 -25.26 10.06
N ARG A 275 -15.17 -24.04 10.51
CA ARG A 275 -14.99 -23.75 11.94
C ARG A 275 -16.28 -23.86 12.74
N PHE A 276 -17.42 -23.48 12.14
CA PHE A 276 -18.71 -23.60 12.80
C PHE A 276 -19.11 -25.07 13.03
N VAL A 277 -18.84 -25.94 12.05
CA VAL A 277 -19.12 -27.38 12.09
C VAL A 277 -18.08 -28.11 12.96
N PHE A 278 -16.79 -27.90 12.70
CA PHE A 278 -15.67 -28.60 13.34
C PHE A 278 -15.05 -27.77 14.47
N ARG A 279 -15.82 -27.54 15.55
CA ARG A 279 -15.36 -26.69 16.67
C ARG A 279 -14.27 -27.31 17.53
N THR A 280 -14.25 -28.64 17.64
CA THR A 280 -13.33 -29.43 18.47
C THR A 280 -13.02 -30.77 17.79
N GLY A 281 -12.07 -31.54 18.33
CA GLY A 281 -11.72 -32.87 17.80
C GLY A 281 -10.65 -32.83 16.71
N ALA A 282 -10.42 -33.99 16.07
CA ALA A 282 -9.36 -34.17 15.08
C ALA A 282 -9.62 -33.32 13.83
N GLU A 283 -10.88 -33.20 13.41
CA GLU A 283 -11.33 -32.41 12.28
C GLU A 283 -11.15 -30.91 12.53
N GLY A 284 -11.43 -30.43 13.75
CA GLY A 284 -11.13 -29.04 14.13
C GLY A 284 -9.62 -28.74 14.08
N GLY A 285 -8.81 -29.70 14.56
CA GLY A 285 -7.35 -29.63 14.43
C GLY A 285 -6.86 -29.64 12.97
N GLU A 286 -7.51 -30.41 12.08
CA GLU A 286 -7.24 -30.43 10.64
C GLU A 286 -7.55 -29.07 9.99
N VAL A 287 -8.70 -28.45 10.33
CA VAL A 287 -9.06 -27.10 9.85
C VAL A 287 -7.99 -26.08 10.24
N GLU A 288 -7.58 -26.04 11.50
CA GLU A 288 -6.55 -25.09 11.95
C GLU A 288 -5.16 -25.39 11.37
N ARG A 289 -4.87 -26.66 11.07
CA ARG A 289 -3.65 -27.06 10.35
C ARG A 289 -3.66 -26.59 8.90
N LEU A 290 -4.79 -26.69 8.19
CA LEU A 290 -4.96 -26.15 6.83
C LEU A 290 -4.86 -24.62 6.79
N LEU A 291 -5.31 -23.97 7.86
CA LEU A 291 -5.16 -22.53 8.08
C LEU A 291 -3.77 -22.14 8.60
N SER A 292 -2.86 -23.09 8.86
CA SER A 292 -1.48 -22.78 9.24
C SER A 292 -0.63 -22.52 8.00
N GLY A 293 0.10 -21.39 8.01
CA GLY A 293 1.06 -21.03 6.96
C GLY A 293 2.48 -21.26 7.44
N THR A 294 3.29 -21.94 6.62
CA THR A 294 4.75 -21.95 6.84
C THR A 294 5.30 -20.60 6.41
N ILE A 295 5.92 -19.87 7.33
CA ILE A 295 6.55 -18.59 7.03
C ILE A 295 7.75 -18.88 6.09
N PRO A 296 7.82 -18.27 4.90
CA PRO A 296 8.97 -18.44 4.02
C PRO A 296 10.26 -18.03 4.72
N GLU A 297 11.35 -18.70 4.37
CA GLU A 297 12.67 -18.30 4.83
C GLU A 297 13.01 -16.90 4.32
N ARG A 298 14.00 -16.28 4.97
CA ARG A 298 14.56 -15.01 4.55
C ARG A 298 16.05 -15.15 4.36
N SER A 299 16.53 -14.75 3.18
CA SER A 299 17.98 -14.72 2.92
C SER A 299 18.62 -13.43 3.42
N ASP A 300 19.92 -13.54 3.71
CA ASP A 300 20.76 -12.40 4.03
C ASP A 300 20.98 -11.49 2.81
N PHE A 301 20.98 -10.18 3.02
CA PHE A 301 21.44 -9.19 2.05
C PHE A 301 22.96 -9.22 1.94
N ARG A 302 23.44 -9.36 0.70
CA ARG A 302 24.86 -9.37 0.35
C ARG A 302 25.05 -8.87 -1.07
N PHE A 303 26.16 -8.19 -1.33
CA PHE A 303 26.57 -7.84 -2.69
C PHE A 303 27.40 -8.99 -3.27
N VAL A 304 26.92 -9.58 -4.37
CA VAL A 304 27.60 -10.69 -5.06
C VAL A 304 28.17 -10.18 -6.38
N GLY A 305 29.45 -10.44 -6.66
CA GLY A 305 30.12 -9.95 -7.87
C GLY A 305 30.52 -8.46 -7.82
N TYR A 306 30.75 -7.94 -6.61
CA TYR A 306 31.18 -6.57 -6.38
C TYR A 306 32.61 -6.50 -5.86
N ARG A 307 33.33 -5.44 -6.23
CA ARG A 307 34.65 -5.08 -5.69
C ARG A 307 34.59 -3.71 -5.00
N ALA A 308 35.47 -3.47 -4.03
CA ALA A 308 35.55 -2.17 -3.37
C ALA A 308 36.13 -1.10 -4.32
N ASP A 309 35.54 0.08 -4.27
CA ASP A 309 36.01 1.33 -4.85
C ASP A 309 36.82 2.12 -3.79
N GLU A 310 37.52 3.18 -4.19
CA GLU A 310 38.19 4.11 -3.28
C GLU A 310 37.21 5.10 -2.62
N ASP A 311 36.02 5.28 -3.21
CA ASP A 311 34.93 6.10 -2.67
C ASP A 311 34.30 5.49 -1.41
N TRP A 312 33.81 6.35 -0.53
CA TRP A 312 33.17 5.96 0.72
C TRP A 312 32.19 7.05 1.21
N ILE A 313 31.35 6.67 2.17
CA ILE A 313 30.47 7.60 2.89
C ILE A 313 30.75 7.54 4.39
N LYS A 314 30.82 8.70 5.04
CA LYS A 314 31.09 8.89 6.47
C LYS A 314 29.79 8.91 7.24
N SER A 315 29.62 8.07 8.25
CA SER A 315 28.43 8.11 9.11
C SER A 315 28.59 9.09 10.27
N ASN A 316 27.48 9.37 10.96
CA ASN A 316 27.46 10.01 12.26
C ASN A 316 27.48 9.03 13.45
N GLY A 317 27.73 7.74 13.21
CA GLY A 317 27.69 6.67 14.23
C GLY A 317 29.09 6.26 14.68
N TYR A 318 29.39 6.45 15.96
CA TYR A 318 30.66 6.06 16.56
C TYR A 318 30.53 4.68 17.22
N PRO A 319 31.47 3.75 17.02
CA PRO A 319 31.49 2.48 17.76
C PRO A 319 31.43 2.73 19.27
N VAL A 320 30.56 1.98 19.95
CA VAL A 320 30.39 2.07 21.40
C VAL A 320 30.44 0.69 22.05
N GLU A 321 30.93 0.64 23.28
CA GLU A 321 30.74 -0.48 24.20
C GLU A 321 29.82 -0.02 25.33
N LEU A 322 28.71 -0.73 25.49
CA LEU A 322 27.72 -0.48 26.53
C LEU A 322 27.93 -1.43 27.72
N PRO A 323 27.43 -1.06 28.91
CA PRO A 323 27.33 -1.98 30.04
C PRO A 323 26.60 -3.27 29.66
N ARG A 324 27.08 -4.40 30.21
CA ARG A 324 26.54 -5.74 29.92
C ARG A 324 25.46 -6.19 30.90
N GLU A 325 25.28 -5.47 32.00
CA GLU A 325 24.35 -5.82 33.06
C GLU A 325 23.67 -4.56 33.58
N LEU A 326 22.48 -4.68 34.15
CA LEU A 326 21.73 -3.61 34.84
C LEU A 326 21.21 -4.13 36.18
N TYR A 327 20.87 -3.24 37.11
CA TYR A 327 20.12 -3.66 38.30
C TYR A 327 18.67 -3.94 37.95
N GLN A 328 18.09 -5.01 38.49
CA GLN A 328 16.68 -5.37 38.39
C GLN A 328 16.11 -5.70 39.76
N PHE A 329 14.88 -5.25 40.03
CA PHE A 329 14.14 -5.58 41.25
C PHE A 329 12.62 -5.39 41.05
N GLU A 330 11.83 -6.02 41.92
CA GLU A 330 10.38 -5.80 42.01
C GLU A 330 10.08 -4.64 42.95
N ALA A 331 9.18 -3.75 42.53
CA ALA A 331 8.80 -2.57 43.31
C ALA A 331 7.29 -2.52 43.56
N ASN A 332 6.89 -2.49 44.83
CA ASN A 332 5.50 -2.37 45.26
C ASN A 332 4.99 -0.94 45.07
N GLY A 333 3.81 -0.81 44.45
CA GLY A 333 3.11 0.47 44.28
C GLY A 333 3.66 1.35 43.16
N ILE A 334 4.53 0.85 42.28
CA ILE A 334 5.01 1.57 41.08
C ILE A 334 4.45 0.91 39.82
N THR A 335 3.39 1.50 39.27
CA THR A 335 2.70 1.00 38.07
C THR A 335 2.79 1.97 36.90
N THR A 336 3.08 3.26 37.15
CA THR A 336 3.16 4.29 36.11
C THR A 336 4.54 4.93 35.98
N TRP A 337 4.87 5.40 34.78
CA TRP A 337 6.08 6.19 34.53
C TRP A 337 6.12 7.52 35.28
N LYS A 338 4.97 8.00 35.78
CA LYS A 338 4.88 9.24 36.56
C LYS A 338 5.33 8.98 38.00
N GLU A 339 4.79 7.93 38.64
CA GLU A 339 5.21 7.47 39.97
C GLU A 339 6.72 7.19 40.02
N LEU A 340 7.24 6.45 39.03
CA LEU A 340 8.69 6.18 38.97
C LEU A 340 9.51 7.48 38.94
N ARG A 341 9.06 8.50 38.19
CA ARG A 341 9.76 9.79 38.10
C ARG A 341 9.69 10.59 39.39
N GLU A 342 8.56 10.55 40.10
CA GLU A 342 8.39 11.20 41.39
C GLU A 342 9.31 10.57 42.46
N ILE A 343 9.42 9.25 42.48
CA ILE A 343 10.31 8.51 43.39
C ILE A 343 11.79 8.81 43.10
N LEU A 344 12.19 8.79 41.83
CA LEU A 344 13.58 9.08 41.44
C LEU A 344 14.00 10.52 41.77
N GLY A 345 13.09 11.49 41.67
CA GLY A 345 13.37 12.89 41.95
C GLY A 345 14.61 13.42 41.23
N THR A 346 15.58 13.92 41.99
CA THR A 346 16.88 14.42 41.50
C THR A 346 18.01 13.41 41.70
N ALA A 347 17.72 12.18 42.14
CA ALA A 347 18.75 11.18 42.40
C ALA A 347 19.54 10.86 41.12
N PRO A 348 20.86 10.62 41.22
CA PRO A 348 21.70 10.15 40.11
C PRO A 348 21.45 8.68 39.76
N ILE A 349 20.18 8.32 39.61
CA ILE A 349 19.69 7.02 39.18
C ILE A 349 18.93 7.22 37.87
N VAL A 350 19.13 6.31 36.92
CA VAL A 350 18.31 6.20 35.72
C VAL A 350 17.58 4.87 35.80
N ALA A 351 16.26 4.89 35.72
CA ALA A 351 15.46 3.67 35.81
C ALA A 351 14.27 3.67 34.84
N GLY A 352 13.73 2.47 34.59
CA GLY A 352 12.54 2.27 33.79
C GLY A 352 11.77 1.01 34.15
N LEU A 353 10.50 0.95 33.75
CA LEU A 353 9.59 -0.14 34.07
C LEU A 353 9.53 -1.17 32.94
N ILE A 354 9.70 -2.44 33.27
CA ILE A 354 9.55 -3.56 32.33
C ILE A 354 8.84 -4.73 33.00
N LYS A 355 7.68 -5.15 32.47
CA LYS A 355 6.91 -6.31 32.94
C LYS A 355 6.70 -6.37 34.48
N GLY A 356 6.41 -5.23 35.12
CA GLY A 356 6.21 -5.14 36.58
C GLY A 356 7.49 -5.07 37.42
N LYS A 357 8.67 -5.05 36.78
CA LYS A 357 9.97 -4.86 37.44
C LYS A 357 10.57 -3.50 37.09
N VAL A 358 11.48 -3.03 37.93
CA VAL A 358 12.30 -1.83 37.69
C VAL A 358 13.68 -2.27 37.22
N LEU A 359 14.12 -1.74 36.07
CA LEU A 359 15.52 -1.78 35.64
C LEU A 359 16.18 -0.46 35.99
N ALA A 360 17.41 -0.49 36.52
CA ALA A 360 18.11 0.70 36.98
C ALA A 360 19.62 0.69 36.70
N ILE A 361 20.17 1.89 36.49
CA ILE A 361 21.60 2.22 36.51
C ILE A 361 21.80 3.26 37.59
N GLY A 362 22.66 2.97 38.56
CA GLY A 362 22.93 3.83 39.71
C GLY A 362 23.85 3.13 40.72
N ASP A 363 24.18 3.83 41.79
CA ASP A 363 24.85 3.21 42.94
C ASP A 363 23.88 2.27 43.68
N ALA A 364 24.31 1.07 44.05
CA ALA A 364 23.43 0.06 44.64
C ALA A 364 22.85 0.50 45.99
N GLY A 365 23.65 1.17 46.82
CA GLY A 365 23.20 1.68 48.12
C GLY A 365 22.16 2.79 47.95
N LEU A 366 22.42 3.71 47.01
CA LEU A 366 21.49 4.79 46.72
C LEU A 366 20.18 4.27 46.09
N ILE A 367 20.24 3.26 45.23
CA ILE A 367 19.03 2.61 44.69
C ILE A 367 18.22 2.01 45.85
N ALA A 368 18.87 1.28 46.76
CA ALA A 368 18.18 0.70 47.91
C ALA A 368 17.54 1.77 48.82
N GLU A 369 18.20 2.92 49.01
CA GLU A 369 17.68 4.05 49.78
C GLU A 369 16.47 4.70 49.12
N VAL A 370 16.58 5.08 47.84
CA VAL A 370 15.51 5.75 47.09
C VAL A 370 14.26 4.87 46.98
N PHE A 371 14.45 3.56 46.84
CA PHE A 371 13.36 2.59 46.73
C PHE A 371 13.03 1.88 48.05
N ALA A 372 13.55 2.32 49.20
CA ALA A 372 13.43 1.59 50.47
C ALA A 372 11.98 1.23 50.86
N LYS A 373 11.03 2.13 50.60
CA LYS A 373 9.59 1.94 50.89
C LYS A 373 8.84 1.11 49.83
N HIS A 374 9.50 0.82 48.72
CA HIS A 374 8.91 0.18 47.55
C HIS A 374 9.60 -1.15 47.19
N LEU A 375 10.77 -1.47 47.75
CA LEU A 375 11.53 -2.68 47.40
C LEU A 375 10.78 -3.95 47.85
N ASN A 376 10.42 -4.82 46.89
CA ASN A 376 9.75 -6.10 47.15
C ASN A 376 10.65 -7.32 46.92
N SER A 377 11.82 -7.13 46.29
CA SER A 377 12.82 -8.16 46.05
C SER A 377 14.23 -7.63 46.31
N LYS A 378 15.23 -8.54 46.36
CA LYS A 378 16.64 -8.15 46.38
C LYS A 378 17.01 -7.41 45.09
N LEU A 379 17.97 -6.48 45.21
CA LEU A 379 18.62 -5.83 44.07
C LEU A 379 19.60 -6.81 43.41
N GLU A 380 19.39 -7.14 42.14
CA GLU A 380 20.23 -8.11 41.41
C GLU A 380 20.76 -7.48 40.13
N LYS A 381 22.03 -7.74 39.79
CA LYS A 381 22.55 -7.44 38.45
C LYS A 381 22.11 -8.54 37.50
N VAL A 382 21.39 -8.15 36.45
CA VAL A 382 20.94 -9.06 35.40
C VAL A 382 21.69 -8.76 34.10
N PRO A 383 22.18 -9.79 33.39
CA PRO A 383 22.83 -9.61 32.10
C PRO A 383 21.83 -9.15 31.04
N LEU A 384 22.32 -8.30 30.14
CA LEU A 384 21.59 -7.85 28.96
C LEU A 384 21.85 -8.80 27.80
N ASP A 385 20.79 -9.21 27.11
CA ASP A 385 20.86 -10.01 25.90
C ASP A 385 20.53 -9.15 24.65
N TRP A 386 20.91 -9.64 23.47
CA TRP A 386 20.57 -9.01 22.19
C TRP A 386 19.07 -8.78 22.02
N ALA A 387 18.24 -9.65 22.61
CA ALA A 387 16.78 -9.50 22.61
C ALA A 387 16.30 -8.19 23.27
N ASP A 388 17.03 -7.67 24.26
CA ASP A 388 16.69 -6.42 24.96
C ASP A 388 16.89 -5.16 24.09
N PHE A 389 17.67 -5.30 23.02
CA PHE A 389 18.02 -4.22 22.07
C PHE A 389 17.29 -4.33 20.73
N PHE A 390 16.42 -5.33 20.56
CA PHE A 390 15.76 -5.61 19.28
C PHE A 390 14.91 -4.43 18.76
N ARG A 391 14.53 -3.47 19.64
CA ARG A 391 13.87 -2.22 19.28
C ARG A 391 14.70 -1.02 19.72
N GLN A 392 14.88 -0.05 18.83
CA GLN A 392 15.62 1.20 19.09
C GLN A 392 15.03 2.02 20.27
N ASP A 393 13.73 1.85 20.57
CA ASP A 393 13.03 2.53 21.67
C ASP A 393 12.68 1.61 22.85
N SER A 394 13.46 0.54 23.08
CA SER A 394 13.23 -0.30 24.25
C SER A 394 13.50 0.47 25.55
N VAL A 395 12.87 0.04 26.65
CA VAL A 395 13.12 0.61 27.98
C VAL A 395 14.60 0.53 28.33
N THR A 396 15.23 -0.61 28.03
CA THR A 396 16.67 -0.85 28.20
C THR A 396 17.51 0.15 27.41
N THR A 397 17.24 0.35 26.12
CA THR A 397 17.96 1.32 25.28
C THR A 397 17.76 2.75 25.78
N SER A 398 16.55 3.09 26.25
CA SER A 398 16.29 4.42 26.85
C SER A 398 17.06 4.64 28.14
N ILE A 399 17.19 3.64 29.01
CA ILE A 399 17.94 3.73 30.27
C ILE A 399 19.43 3.93 29.95
N LEU A 400 19.98 3.10 29.06
CA LEU A 400 21.39 3.18 28.66
C LEU A 400 21.72 4.52 28.00
N LEU A 401 20.86 4.98 27.07
CA LEU A 401 21.06 6.25 26.39
C LEU A 401 21.03 7.44 27.37
N GLU A 402 20.09 7.44 28.33
CA GLU A 402 19.98 8.50 29.32
C GLU A 402 21.17 8.49 30.31
N ALA A 403 21.58 7.31 30.79
CA ALA A 403 22.77 7.17 31.63
C ALA A 403 24.03 7.63 30.89
N PHE A 404 24.19 7.23 29.63
CA PHE A 404 25.33 7.64 28.82
C PHE A 404 25.31 9.15 28.52
N GLN A 405 24.16 9.73 28.23
CA GLN A 405 23.98 11.18 28.08
C GLN A 405 24.40 11.92 29.36
N ARG A 406 23.98 11.44 30.54
CA ARG A 406 24.37 12.03 31.84
C ARG A 406 25.88 11.95 32.07
N ALA A 407 26.50 10.81 31.75
CA ALA A 407 27.93 10.62 31.85
C ALA A 407 28.70 11.60 30.94
N ILE A 408 28.31 11.69 29.66
CA ILE A 408 28.92 12.62 28.70
C ILE A 408 28.74 14.07 29.15
N ALA A 409 27.53 14.46 29.56
CA ALA A 409 27.23 15.81 30.03
C ALA A 409 28.14 16.25 31.18
N GLY A 410 28.32 15.37 32.19
CA GLY A 410 29.18 15.64 33.33
C GLY A 410 30.65 15.79 32.94
N THR A 411 31.17 14.86 32.13
CA THR A 411 32.59 14.87 31.72
C THR A 411 32.93 15.99 30.73
N ALA A 412 32.05 16.27 29.77
CA ALA A 412 32.27 17.27 28.72
C ALA A 412 31.75 18.67 29.09
N LYS A 413 31.19 18.85 30.30
CA LYS A 413 30.58 20.11 30.79
C LYS A 413 29.49 20.64 29.84
N LEU A 414 28.64 19.75 29.37
CA LEU A 414 27.51 20.06 28.47
C LEU A 414 26.18 20.01 29.23
N GLU A 415 25.20 20.74 28.73
CA GLU A 415 23.85 20.73 29.27
C GLU A 415 23.00 19.63 28.62
N ARG A 416 21.93 19.24 29.31
CA ARG A 416 21.03 18.17 28.85
C ARG A 416 19.65 18.71 28.51
N LYS A 417 19.00 18.09 27.52
CA LYS A 417 17.57 18.24 27.24
C LYS A 417 16.94 16.88 27.01
N GLY A 418 15.90 16.58 27.78
CA GLY A 418 15.27 15.26 27.78
C GLY A 418 16.30 14.14 27.99
N LYS A 419 16.04 12.98 27.38
CA LYS A 419 16.85 11.76 27.56
C LYS A 419 17.99 11.58 26.54
N SER A 420 18.07 12.43 25.53
CA SER A 420 18.87 12.14 24.33
C SER A 420 19.44 13.36 23.62
N THR A 421 19.39 14.55 24.21
CA THR A 421 19.97 15.76 23.59
C THR A 421 20.99 16.40 24.50
N LEU A 422 22.19 16.61 23.98
CA LEU A 422 23.23 17.44 24.61
C LEU A 422 23.23 18.81 23.93
N TRP A 423 23.47 19.88 24.68
CA TRP A 423 23.58 21.21 24.13
C TRP A 423 24.62 22.05 24.88
N ASP A 424 25.14 23.06 24.19
CA ASP A 424 26.18 23.94 24.72
C ASP A 424 25.59 25.30 25.07
N ARG A 425 25.63 25.66 26.35
CA ARG A 425 25.08 26.92 26.86
C ARG A 425 25.84 28.16 26.38
N ALA A 426 27.10 28.01 26.00
CA ALA A 426 27.93 29.12 25.56
C ALA A 426 27.76 29.43 24.06
N ARG A 427 27.31 28.46 23.25
CA ARG A 427 27.23 28.60 21.79
C ARG A 427 25.78 28.65 21.31
N PHE A 428 25.31 29.86 20.97
CA PHE A 428 23.98 30.07 20.38
C PHE A 428 23.98 31.10 19.27
N ARG A 429 22.93 31.04 18.45
CA ARG A 429 22.58 32.06 17.46
C ARG A 429 21.19 32.61 17.77
N THR A 430 20.97 33.89 17.48
CA THR A 430 19.63 34.49 17.60
C THR A 430 18.89 34.34 16.27
N ALA A 431 17.63 33.91 16.35
CA ALA A 431 16.72 33.81 15.21
C ALA A 431 15.33 34.33 15.61
N ARG A 432 14.44 34.59 14.65
CA ARG A 432 13.12 35.17 14.92
C ARG A 432 11.98 34.28 14.43
N TYR A 433 10.94 34.16 15.23
CA TYR A 433 9.66 33.54 14.85
C TYR A 433 8.54 34.56 15.04
N SER A 434 7.78 34.86 13.98
CA SER A 434 6.70 35.87 14.00
C SER A 434 7.13 37.21 14.60
N GLY A 435 8.37 37.64 14.32
CA GLY A 435 8.95 38.88 14.85
C GLY A 435 9.58 38.77 16.24
N GLN A 436 9.28 37.73 17.02
CA GLN A 436 9.84 37.53 18.36
C GLN A 436 11.22 36.84 18.31
N PRO A 437 12.23 37.34 19.07
CA PRO A 437 13.56 36.72 19.13
C PRO A 437 13.57 35.42 19.94
N CYS A 438 14.36 34.47 19.47
CA CYS A 438 14.61 33.17 20.09
C CYS A 438 16.12 32.89 20.07
N LYS A 439 16.63 32.20 21.10
CA LYS A 439 18.02 31.73 21.15
C LYS A 439 18.07 30.26 20.71
N ALA A 440 18.87 29.97 19.70
CA ALA A 440 19.11 28.63 19.19
C ALA A 440 20.53 28.18 19.57
N PHE A 441 20.62 27.38 20.63
CA PHE A 441 21.87 26.78 21.10
C PHE A 441 22.28 25.60 20.21
N GLU A 442 23.58 25.44 20.01
CA GLU A 442 24.12 24.27 19.33
C GLU A 442 23.87 23.01 20.17
N ALA A 443 23.37 21.96 19.52
CA ALA A 443 23.01 20.72 20.18
C ALA A 443 23.42 19.48 19.35
N ALA A 444 23.49 18.32 19.99
CA ALA A 444 23.55 17.03 19.34
C ALA A 444 22.48 16.09 19.92
N LYS A 445 21.69 15.48 19.02
CA LYS A 445 20.79 14.39 19.39
C LYS A 445 21.58 13.09 19.37
N LEU A 446 21.52 12.37 20.48
CA LEU A 446 22.11 11.06 20.71
C LEU A 446 21.11 9.97 20.35
N SER A 447 21.58 8.85 19.80
CA SER A 447 20.77 7.65 19.59
C SER A 447 21.68 6.41 19.64
N LEU A 448 21.18 5.31 20.21
CA LEU A 448 21.89 4.02 20.18
C LEU A 448 21.36 3.16 19.04
N ASN A 449 22.27 2.63 18.24
CA ASN A 449 21.95 1.79 17.09
C ASN A 449 22.74 0.48 17.11
N PHE A 450 22.07 -0.57 16.65
CA PHE A 450 22.57 -1.94 16.68
C PHE A 450 22.54 -2.51 15.26
N SER A 451 23.63 -3.15 14.85
CA SER A 451 23.80 -3.77 13.53
C SER A 451 24.59 -5.07 13.71
N GLY A 452 23.91 -6.21 13.60
CA GLY A 452 24.47 -7.50 14.00
C GLY A 452 24.96 -7.43 15.45
N ASN A 453 26.23 -7.79 15.67
CA ASN A 453 26.86 -7.73 17.00
C ASN A 453 27.53 -6.37 17.31
N ARG A 454 27.37 -5.36 16.45
CA ARG A 454 28.01 -4.05 16.60
C ARG A 454 27.04 -3.03 17.17
N GLN A 455 27.57 -2.12 17.99
CA GLN A 455 26.82 -1.10 18.69
C GLN A 455 27.40 0.28 18.32
N PHE A 456 26.52 1.26 18.12
CA PHE A 456 26.89 2.61 17.73
C PHE A 456 26.16 3.65 18.57
N LEU A 457 26.88 4.71 18.96
CA LEU A 457 26.30 5.97 19.39
C LEU A 457 26.28 6.95 18.22
N ASN A 458 25.10 7.28 17.73
CA ASN A 458 24.93 8.31 16.72
C ASN A 458 24.91 9.69 17.37
N LEU A 459 25.77 10.59 16.87
CA LEU A 459 25.78 12.02 17.23
C LEU A 459 25.18 12.79 16.06
N ALA A 460 23.94 13.24 16.16
CA ALA A 460 23.30 14.03 15.12
C ALA A 460 23.27 15.52 15.51
N PRO A 461 24.15 16.37 14.94
CA PRO A 461 24.11 17.81 15.14
C PRO A 461 22.69 18.37 14.92
N THR A 462 22.26 19.28 15.78
CA THR A 462 20.95 19.93 15.76
C THR A 462 21.02 21.23 16.58
N ILE A 463 19.86 21.79 16.93
CA ILE A 463 19.76 22.96 17.79
C ILE A 463 18.70 22.76 18.87
N HIS A 464 18.94 23.38 20.03
CA HIS A 464 17.97 23.56 21.10
C HIS A 464 17.51 25.02 21.10
N VAL A 465 16.22 25.25 20.89
CA VAL A 465 15.64 26.59 20.81
C VAL A 465 14.89 26.92 22.09
N VAL A 466 15.17 28.09 22.64
CA VAL A 466 14.42 28.72 23.74
C VAL A 466 13.99 30.13 23.35
N LYS A 467 12.96 30.64 24.01
CA LYS A 467 12.54 32.03 23.88
C LYS A 467 13.53 32.96 24.59
N GLU A 468 13.41 34.26 24.36
CA GLU A 468 14.30 35.27 24.96
C GLU A 468 14.25 35.28 26.50
N ASP A 469 13.07 35.01 27.07
CA ASP A 469 12.84 34.85 28.52
C ASP A 469 13.44 33.54 29.10
N GLY A 470 14.06 32.70 28.27
CA GLY A 470 14.65 31.43 28.66
C GLY A 470 13.68 30.25 28.70
N THR A 471 12.38 30.46 28.41
CA THR A 471 11.39 29.38 28.39
C THR A 471 11.53 28.49 27.14
N GLU A 472 11.13 27.23 27.27
CA GLU A 472 11.18 26.27 26.16
C GLU A 472 10.28 26.71 24.99
N ALA A 473 10.83 26.66 23.77
CA ALA A 473 10.10 26.99 22.57
C ALA A 473 9.10 25.87 22.21
N SER A 474 7.94 26.24 21.66
CA SER A 474 6.98 25.25 21.16
C SER A 474 7.55 24.50 19.96
N ASN A 475 7.01 23.30 19.67
CA ASN A 475 7.46 22.47 18.55
C ASN A 475 7.38 23.19 17.19
N GLU A 476 6.39 24.07 17.01
CA GLU A 476 6.24 24.88 15.79
C GLU A 476 7.38 25.88 15.64
N VAL A 477 7.69 26.63 16.71
CA VAL A 477 8.83 27.56 16.76
C VAL A 477 10.14 26.82 16.49
N VAL A 478 10.38 25.68 17.16
CA VAL A 478 11.59 24.87 16.97
C VAL A 478 11.72 24.42 15.51
N LYS A 479 10.64 23.95 14.88
CA LYS A 479 10.65 23.50 13.47
C LYS A 479 10.99 24.64 12.52
N ASP A 480 10.38 25.81 12.72
CA ASP A 480 10.61 26.99 11.88
C ASP A 480 12.06 27.47 11.99
N ILE A 481 12.57 27.62 13.22
CA ILE A 481 13.96 28.04 13.47
C ILE A 481 14.97 27.00 12.94
N LYS A 482 14.68 25.69 13.07
CA LYS A 482 15.49 24.63 12.44
C LYS A 482 15.51 24.78 10.91
N ARG A 483 14.38 25.07 10.27
CA ARG A 483 14.32 25.31 8.83
C ARG A 483 15.17 26.52 8.43
N GLN A 484 15.09 27.62 9.19
CA GLN A 484 15.88 28.83 8.94
C GLN A 484 17.39 28.58 9.07
N LEU A 485 17.82 27.96 10.17
CA LEU A 485 19.25 27.85 10.51
C LEU A 485 19.94 26.62 9.93
N LEU A 486 19.25 25.47 9.89
CA LEU A 486 19.81 24.19 9.45
C LEU A 486 19.40 23.81 8.02
N GLY A 487 18.44 24.52 7.42
CA GLY A 487 17.95 24.21 6.07
C GLY A 487 19.04 24.22 5.00
N LYS A 488 20.09 25.04 5.17
CA LYS A 488 21.26 25.12 4.28
C LYS A 488 22.52 24.45 4.85
N GLN A 489 22.39 23.64 5.90
CA GLN A 489 23.50 22.84 6.42
C GLN A 489 23.72 21.64 5.49
N TRP A 490 24.45 21.86 4.40
CA TRP A 490 24.81 20.84 3.42
C TRP A 490 25.97 19.97 3.94
N ASN A 491 26.46 19.05 3.11
CA ASN A 491 27.39 18.00 3.54
C ASN A 491 28.61 18.54 4.31
N GLN A 492 29.31 19.53 3.75
CA GLN A 492 30.51 20.09 4.37
C GLN A 492 30.19 20.71 5.75
N GLN A 493 29.17 21.57 5.85
CA GLN A 493 28.82 22.21 7.13
C GLN A 493 28.24 21.23 8.14
N TYR A 494 27.64 20.13 7.69
CA TYR A 494 27.21 19.05 8.57
C TYR A 494 28.41 18.27 9.10
N ASP A 495 29.37 17.97 8.24
CA ASP A 495 30.57 17.22 8.57
C ASP A 495 31.46 17.97 9.56
N GLU A 496 31.68 19.27 9.34
CA GLU A 496 32.36 20.17 10.27
C GLU A 496 31.67 20.19 11.65
N ALA A 497 30.34 20.28 11.66
CA ALA A 497 29.57 20.23 12.91
C ALA A 497 29.67 18.85 13.60
N LEU A 498 29.69 17.76 12.84
CA LEU A 498 29.84 16.41 13.37
C LEU A 498 31.25 16.20 13.98
N GLU A 499 32.29 16.71 13.34
CA GLU A 499 33.66 16.66 13.85
C GLU A 499 33.83 17.49 15.12
N ASP A 500 33.28 18.72 15.14
CA ASP A 500 33.30 19.56 16.34
C ASP A 500 32.54 18.88 17.51
N TRP A 501 31.37 18.27 17.28
CA TRP A 501 30.69 17.49 18.32
C TRP A 501 31.48 16.25 18.76
N GLY A 502 32.15 15.56 17.83
CA GLY A 502 33.07 14.47 18.15
C GLY A 502 34.21 14.93 19.06
N ASN A 503 34.82 16.09 18.75
CA ASN A 503 35.88 16.70 19.54
C ASN A 503 35.39 17.15 20.92
N ARG A 504 34.17 17.69 21.05
CA ARG A 504 33.60 18.07 22.36
C ARG A 504 33.38 16.85 23.27
N VAL A 505 32.90 15.74 22.72
CA VAL A 505 32.63 14.53 23.49
C VAL A 505 33.91 13.76 23.79
N LEU A 506 34.71 13.45 22.77
CA LEU A 506 35.89 12.59 22.87
C LEU A 506 37.19 13.34 23.20
N GLY A 507 37.27 14.66 23.00
CA GLY A 507 38.57 15.35 23.00
C GLY A 507 39.43 14.91 21.81
N GLU A 508 40.74 14.88 21.99
CA GLU A 508 41.72 14.36 21.01
C GLU A 508 41.91 12.83 21.10
N ASP A 509 41.28 12.18 22.08
CA ASP A 509 41.45 10.75 22.34
C ASP A 509 40.87 9.88 21.20
N GLU A 510 41.58 8.80 20.85
CA GLU A 510 41.06 7.80 19.92
C GLU A 510 39.88 7.01 20.50
N SER A 511 39.84 6.84 21.82
CA SER A 511 38.72 6.24 22.53
C SER A 511 38.63 6.85 23.93
N LYS A 512 37.40 7.07 24.39
CA LYS A 512 37.14 7.68 25.69
C LYS A 512 36.15 6.85 26.49
N THR A 513 36.43 6.74 27.79
CA THR A 513 35.63 5.99 28.75
C THR A 513 34.82 6.96 29.61
N PHE A 514 33.54 6.65 29.79
CA PHE A 514 32.60 7.40 30.61
C PHE A 514 32.02 6.47 31.68
N GLN A 515 31.83 6.99 32.88
CA GLN A 515 31.33 6.24 34.03
C GLN A 515 30.04 6.87 34.54
N TYR A 516 29.06 6.02 34.90
CA TYR A 516 27.83 6.46 35.53
C TYR A 516 27.38 5.50 36.65
N PRO A 517 27.03 6.01 37.85
CA PRO A 517 27.23 7.39 38.31
C PRO A 517 28.73 7.75 38.41
N PRO A 518 29.08 9.05 38.29
CA PRO A 518 30.47 9.48 38.44
C PRO A 518 30.99 9.19 39.85
N ASN A 519 32.22 8.71 39.96
CA ASN A 519 32.91 8.41 41.24
C ASN A 519 32.23 7.34 42.12
N ALA A 520 31.33 6.51 41.57
CA ALA A 520 30.75 5.38 42.30
C ALA A 520 31.80 4.26 42.52
N PRO A 521 31.71 3.45 43.59
CA PRO A 521 32.62 2.33 43.83
C PRO A 521 32.59 1.26 42.73
N ASP A 522 31.41 1.05 42.13
CA ASP A 522 31.15 0.08 41.07
C ASP A 522 30.31 0.75 39.96
N PRO A 523 30.94 1.60 39.12
CA PRO A 523 30.24 2.38 38.12
C PRO A 523 29.94 1.57 36.86
N PHE A 524 28.87 1.92 36.17
CA PHE A 524 28.60 1.40 34.83
C PHE A 524 29.48 2.14 33.81
N VAL A 525 30.17 1.36 32.98
CA VAL A 525 31.20 1.86 32.06
C VAL A 525 30.67 1.89 30.63
N PHE A 526 30.84 3.04 29.96
CA PHE A 526 30.56 3.24 28.55
C PHE A 526 31.85 3.64 27.85
N ARG A 527 32.14 3.05 26.69
CA ARG A 527 33.32 3.42 25.88
C ARG A 527 32.91 3.81 24.48
N ILE A 528 33.42 4.93 23.97
CA ILE A 528 33.20 5.39 22.58
C ILE A 528 34.56 5.49 21.87
N ALA A 529 34.61 5.19 20.57
CA ALA A 529 35.85 5.17 19.81
C ALA A 529 35.75 5.89 18.46
N ARG A 530 36.90 6.40 17.97
CA ARG A 530 37.12 6.94 16.63
C ARG A 530 37.75 5.89 15.70
N PRO A 531 37.60 6.04 14.37
CA PRO A 531 36.74 7.00 13.66
C PRO A 531 35.25 6.58 13.75
N PRO A 532 34.30 7.46 13.34
CA PRO A 532 32.94 7.02 13.09
C PRO A 532 32.91 5.94 11.99
N ALA A 533 31.82 5.17 11.95
CA ALA A 533 31.66 4.10 10.96
C ALA A 533 31.64 4.67 9.55
N LEU A 534 32.32 4.00 8.64
CA LEU A 534 32.38 4.31 7.22
C LEU A 534 31.70 3.18 6.43
N ALA A 535 31.04 3.55 5.33
CA ALA A 535 30.63 2.58 4.32
C ALA A 535 31.48 2.76 3.07
N ARG A 536 32.18 1.69 2.67
CA ARG A 536 32.95 1.68 1.42
C ARG A 536 31.99 1.49 0.24
N ILE A 537 32.23 2.21 -0.85
CA ILE A 537 31.47 2.03 -2.08
C ILE A 537 31.98 0.78 -2.81
N MET A 538 31.05 -0.01 -3.33
CA MET A 538 31.26 -1.25 -4.03
C MET A 538 30.78 -1.06 -5.48
N CYS A 539 31.54 -1.57 -6.43
CA CYS A 539 31.26 -1.47 -7.87
C CYS A 539 31.21 -2.87 -8.50
N ARG A 540 30.28 -3.10 -9.45
CA ARG A 540 30.23 -4.37 -10.20
C ARG A 540 31.50 -4.54 -11.03
N SER A 541 32.08 -5.74 -11.03
CA SER A 541 33.25 -6.05 -11.85
C SER A 541 33.30 -7.52 -12.26
N GLN A 542 33.75 -7.77 -13.49
CA GLN A 542 34.05 -9.12 -13.99
C GLN A 542 35.49 -9.57 -13.68
N GLN A 543 36.34 -8.67 -13.18
CA GLN A 543 37.75 -8.96 -12.88
C GLN A 543 37.94 -9.30 -11.41
N THR A 544 38.64 -10.40 -11.14
CA THR A 544 39.13 -10.80 -9.82
C THR A 544 40.50 -10.16 -9.54
N SER A 545 40.53 -8.88 -9.18
CA SER A 545 41.74 -8.27 -8.58
C SER A 545 41.67 -8.34 -7.05
N MET A 546 42.82 -8.35 -6.38
CA MET A 546 42.89 -8.28 -4.92
C MET A 546 42.10 -7.06 -4.40
N PRO A 547 41.22 -7.21 -3.40
CA PRO A 547 40.49 -6.08 -2.85
C PRO A 547 41.47 -5.11 -2.15
N PRO A 548 41.25 -3.79 -2.23
CA PRO A 548 42.06 -2.82 -1.50
C PRO A 548 41.99 -3.09 0.01
N VAL A 549 43.07 -2.76 0.72
CA VAL A 549 43.16 -2.89 2.18
C VAL A 549 42.05 -2.05 2.82
N ARG A 550 41.26 -2.65 3.73
CA ARG A 550 40.18 -1.94 4.42
C ARG A 550 40.74 -0.78 5.24
N LYS A 551 40.18 0.42 5.04
CA LYS A 551 40.52 1.60 5.85
C LYS A 551 39.93 1.44 7.26
N ARG A 552 40.60 2.07 8.25
CA ARG A 552 40.09 2.12 9.62
C ARG A 552 38.69 2.74 9.63
N GLY A 553 37.72 2.06 10.24
CA GLY A 553 36.32 2.50 10.28
C GLY A 553 35.42 1.94 9.17
N GLU A 554 35.95 1.27 8.14
CA GLU A 554 35.14 0.61 7.11
C GLU A 554 34.40 -0.61 7.68
N ILE A 555 33.14 -0.37 8.04
CA ILE A 555 32.27 -1.30 8.75
C ILE A 555 31.16 -1.79 7.83
N PHE A 556 30.67 -0.92 6.95
CA PHE A 556 29.57 -1.18 6.05
C PHE A 556 30.01 -1.24 4.59
N GLU A 557 29.17 -1.83 3.76
CA GLU A 557 29.33 -1.88 2.31
C GLU A 557 28.12 -1.22 1.67
N ALA A 558 28.35 -0.38 0.66
CA ALA A 558 27.31 0.28 -0.10
C ALA A 558 27.59 0.22 -1.60
N THR A 559 26.57 0.31 -2.45
CA THR A 559 26.71 0.48 -3.90
C THR A 559 25.77 1.57 -4.38
N ILE A 560 26.08 2.15 -5.54
CA ILE A 560 25.20 3.11 -6.22
C ILE A 560 24.53 2.38 -7.38
N LEU A 561 23.20 2.34 -7.40
CA LEU A 561 22.41 1.72 -8.46
C LEU A 561 22.11 2.71 -9.59
N PRO A 562 21.84 2.22 -10.82
CA PRO A 562 21.35 3.06 -11.91
C PRO A 562 20.04 3.78 -11.56
N GLU A 563 19.82 4.97 -12.12
CA GLU A 563 18.55 5.68 -11.98
C GLU A 563 17.45 4.96 -12.78
N PRO A 564 16.29 4.65 -12.17
CA PRO A 564 15.18 3.99 -12.85
C PRO A 564 14.71 4.75 -14.09
N GLN A 565 14.50 3.98 -15.17
CA GLN A 565 14.01 4.47 -16.46
C GLN A 565 12.48 4.49 -16.49
N LEU A 566 11.92 5.51 -17.16
CA LEU A 566 10.50 5.60 -17.46
C LEU A 566 10.28 5.32 -18.94
N VAL A 567 9.17 4.67 -19.28
CA VAL A 567 8.77 4.30 -20.65
C VAL A 567 7.65 5.23 -21.11
N PHE A 568 7.79 5.75 -22.33
CA PHE A 568 6.88 6.73 -22.94
C PHE A 568 6.19 6.18 -24.19
N GLY A 569 5.44 7.03 -24.91
CA GLY A 569 4.71 6.65 -26.12
C GLY A 569 5.60 6.30 -27.30
N THR A 570 5.06 5.58 -28.28
CA THR A 570 5.70 5.34 -29.58
C THR A 570 4.83 5.90 -30.69
N ALA A 571 5.44 6.62 -31.64
CA ALA A 571 4.72 7.12 -32.81
C ALA A 571 4.72 6.11 -33.98
N ARG A 572 5.75 5.25 -34.06
CA ARG A 572 5.92 4.20 -35.08
C ARG A 572 6.89 3.13 -34.56
N GLY A 573 6.44 1.87 -34.54
CA GLY A 573 7.28 0.69 -34.23
C GLY A 573 7.17 0.19 -32.78
N PRO A 574 7.66 -1.05 -32.51
CA PRO A 574 7.46 -1.73 -31.24
C PRO A 574 8.33 -1.20 -30.10
N HIS A 575 9.39 -0.45 -30.41
CA HIS A 575 10.32 0.05 -29.40
C HIS A 575 9.77 1.30 -28.72
N ARG A 576 9.53 1.22 -27.41
CA ARG A 576 9.11 2.37 -26.60
C ARG A 576 10.33 3.11 -26.04
N PRO A 577 10.43 4.44 -26.23
CA PRO A 577 11.55 5.22 -25.76
C PRO A 577 11.59 5.28 -24.23
N LYS A 578 12.82 5.36 -23.69
CA LYS A 578 13.11 5.38 -22.27
C LYS A 578 13.81 6.67 -21.87
N ASP A 579 13.41 7.27 -20.74
CA ASP A 579 14.08 8.44 -20.17
C ASP A 579 13.93 8.43 -18.64
N PRO A 580 14.99 8.67 -17.83
CA PRO A 580 14.84 8.77 -16.38
C PRO A 580 14.16 10.06 -15.92
N HIS A 581 14.01 11.06 -16.79
CA HIS A 581 13.41 12.36 -16.50
C HIS A 581 11.96 12.41 -17.02
N PRO A 582 10.94 12.54 -16.15
CA PRO A 582 9.53 12.47 -16.55
C PRO A 582 9.14 13.58 -17.54
N LEU A 583 9.49 14.84 -17.23
CA LEU A 583 9.17 15.99 -18.09
C LEU A 583 9.86 15.92 -19.47
N ARG A 584 11.18 15.69 -19.51
CA ARG A 584 11.91 15.56 -20.77
C ARG A 584 11.36 14.40 -21.61
N GLY A 585 11.13 13.26 -20.97
CA GLY A 585 10.62 12.07 -21.64
C GLY A 585 9.26 12.29 -22.29
N VAL A 586 8.29 12.90 -21.58
CA VAL A 586 6.95 13.16 -22.14
C VAL A 586 6.98 14.24 -23.22
N ILE A 587 7.82 15.28 -23.08
CA ILE A 587 7.96 16.32 -24.12
C ILE A 587 8.53 15.73 -25.40
N ASN A 588 9.59 14.95 -25.31
CA ASN A 588 10.31 14.44 -26.48
C ASN A 588 9.55 13.31 -27.17
N ASN A 589 8.89 12.43 -26.41
CA ASN A 589 8.33 11.18 -26.92
C ASN A 589 6.79 11.12 -26.88
N GLY A 590 6.14 12.02 -26.16
CA GLY A 590 4.71 11.93 -25.87
C GLY A 590 4.38 10.96 -24.72
N PRO A 591 3.12 10.95 -24.25
CA PRO A 591 2.68 10.11 -23.14
C PRO A 591 2.66 8.61 -23.51
N TYR A 592 2.76 7.72 -22.52
CA TYR A 592 2.73 6.26 -22.71
C TYR A 592 1.51 5.78 -23.51
N ASP A 593 0.37 6.43 -23.33
CA ASP A 593 -0.88 6.10 -24.02
C ASP A 593 -1.12 6.90 -25.31
N LEU A 594 -0.08 7.48 -25.91
CA LEU A 594 -0.14 8.31 -27.13
C LEU A 594 -0.95 7.64 -28.27
N GLU A 595 -0.83 6.33 -28.40
CA GLU A 595 -1.56 5.52 -29.40
C GLU A 595 -3.09 5.71 -29.31
N LEU A 596 -3.64 5.94 -28.11
CA LEU A 596 -5.07 6.23 -27.92
C LEU A 596 -5.50 7.56 -28.53
N THR A 597 -4.58 8.52 -28.60
CA THR A 597 -4.84 9.82 -29.24
C THR A 597 -4.65 9.72 -30.74
N GLN A 598 -3.61 9.01 -31.20
CA GLN A 598 -3.32 8.83 -32.62
C GLN A 598 -4.38 8.01 -33.35
N SER A 599 -4.98 7.01 -32.70
CA SER A 599 -6.10 6.22 -33.24
C SER A 599 -7.43 6.98 -33.26
N GLY A 600 -7.49 8.18 -32.67
CA GLY A 600 -8.70 8.99 -32.59
C GLY A 600 -9.72 8.51 -31.55
N VAL A 601 -9.37 7.51 -30.72
CA VAL A 601 -10.19 7.05 -29.58
C VAL A 601 -10.41 8.19 -28.59
N TYR A 602 -9.38 9.01 -28.36
CA TYR A 602 -9.47 10.24 -27.58
C TYR A 602 -9.05 11.45 -28.41
N ARG A 603 -9.90 12.47 -28.41
CA ARG A 603 -9.72 13.66 -29.25
C ARG A 603 -9.35 14.92 -28.47
N GLU A 604 -9.82 15.03 -27.23
CA GLU A 604 -9.59 16.16 -26.34
C GLU A 604 -9.76 15.70 -24.88
N VAL A 605 -9.26 16.49 -23.94
CA VAL A 605 -9.58 16.40 -22.50
C VAL A 605 -10.55 17.52 -22.15
N ARG A 606 -11.71 17.20 -21.59
CA ARG A 606 -12.79 18.15 -21.25
C ARG A 606 -12.85 18.42 -19.76
N LEU A 607 -12.77 19.69 -19.37
CA LEU A 607 -12.91 20.09 -17.98
C LEU A 607 -14.34 20.52 -17.64
N GLY A 608 -14.79 20.12 -16.46
CA GLY A 608 -15.87 20.79 -15.74
C GLY A 608 -15.31 21.70 -14.65
N VAL A 609 -16.02 22.76 -14.27
CA VAL A 609 -15.56 23.68 -13.22
C VAL A 609 -16.68 23.96 -12.22
N ILE A 610 -16.36 23.82 -10.93
CA ILE A 610 -17.18 24.30 -9.82
C ILE A 610 -16.48 25.52 -9.22
N CYS A 611 -17.11 26.69 -9.36
CA CYS A 611 -16.54 27.96 -8.93
C CYS A 611 -17.49 28.70 -7.98
N PRO A 612 -17.02 29.21 -6.84
CA PRO A 612 -17.77 30.18 -6.05
C PRO A 612 -18.01 31.48 -6.85
N SER A 613 -19.18 32.09 -6.67
CA SER A 613 -19.55 33.35 -7.32
C SER A 613 -18.58 34.49 -6.94
N GLY A 614 -18.17 35.29 -7.92
CA GLY A 614 -17.22 36.39 -7.77
C GLY A 614 -15.76 36.03 -8.12
N TYR A 615 -15.46 34.76 -8.39
CA TYR A 615 -14.11 34.27 -8.71
C TYR A 615 -13.94 33.83 -10.18
N GLU A 616 -14.99 33.91 -10.98
CA GLU A 616 -15.06 33.27 -12.30
C GLU A 616 -13.99 33.80 -13.27
N THR A 617 -13.86 35.12 -13.38
CA THR A 617 -12.89 35.75 -14.29
C THR A 617 -11.46 35.40 -13.92
N ALA A 618 -11.14 35.44 -12.61
CA ALA A 618 -9.81 35.13 -12.11
C ALA A 618 -9.44 33.65 -12.35
N LEU A 619 -10.39 32.74 -12.08
CA LEU A 619 -10.18 31.32 -12.29
C LEU A 619 -10.08 30.98 -13.79
N GLN A 620 -10.97 31.51 -14.62
CA GLN A 620 -10.94 31.26 -16.08
C GLN A 620 -9.62 31.74 -16.68
N GLY A 621 -9.20 32.98 -16.38
CA GLY A 621 -7.92 33.51 -16.86
C GLY A 621 -6.70 32.72 -16.35
N TYR A 622 -6.82 32.05 -15.21
CA TYR A 622 -5.76 31.16 -14.71
C TYR A 622 -5.75 29.81 -15.43
N LEU A 623 -6.91 29.19 -15.65
CA LEU A 623 -7.02 27.91 -16.38
C LEU A 623 -6.61 28.05 -17.85
N ASP A 624 -6.86 29.20 -18.48
CA ASP A 624 -6.41 29.50 -19.85
C ASP A 624 -4.87 29.40 -19.99
N LYS A 625 -4.10 29.61 -18.91
CA LYS A 625 -2.63 29.44 -18.90
C LYS A 625 -2.18 27.99 -19.07
N LEU A 626 -3.04 27.00 -18.85
CA LEU A 626 -2.70 25.59 -19.10
C LEU A 626 -2.53 25.32 -20.60
N VAL A 627 -3.21 26.08 -21.45
CA VAL A 627 -3.16 25.89 -22.91
C VAL A 627 -1.97 26.62 -23.53
N THR A 628 -1.51 27.70 -22.91
CA THR A 628 -0.39 28.52 -23.41
C THR A 628 0.96 28.08 -22.84
N ALA A 629 2.04 28.37 -23.58
CA ALA A 629 3.39 28.12 -23.11
C ALA A 629 3.83 29.13 -22.04
N HIS A 630 4.55 28.64 -21.03
CA HIS A 630 5.21 29.43 -19.99
C HIS A 630 6.70 29.01 -19.92
N GLY A 631 7.55 29.76 -20.63
CA GLY A 631 8.97 29.42 -20.77
C GLY A 631 9.87 29.78 -19.58
N MET A 632 9.45 30.69 -18.70
CA MET A 632 10.25 31.14 -17.56
C MET A 632 10.30 30.05 -16.48
N VAL A 633 11.50 29.65 -16.06
CA VAL A 633 11.70 28.64 -14.99
C VAL A 633 12.15 29.33 -13.69
N GLU A 634 11.22 29.53 -12.76
CA GLU A 634 11.47 30.28 -11.52
C GLU A 634 12.12 29.46 -10.40
N SER A 635 12.01 28.13 -10.44
CA SER A 635 12.57 27.20 -9.46
C SER A 635 13.23 26.00 -10.13
N LYS A 636 14.06 25.26 -9.37
CA LYS A 636 14.61 23.96 -9.78
C LYS A 636 15.27 23.98 -11.18
N GLN A 637 16.02 25.03 -11.52
CA GLN A 637 16.60 25.24 -12.87
C GLN A 637 17.48 24.09 -13.37
N GLU A 638 18.00 23.23 -12.49
CA GLU A 638 18.77 22.04 -12.85
C GLU A 638 17.90 20.84 -13.27
N TYR A 639 16.58 20.95 -13.14
CA TYR A 639 15.59 19.87 -13.36
C TYR A 639 14.36 20.36 -14.15
N LEU A 640 13.72 21.45 -13.72
CA LEU A 640 12.47 21.91 -14.31
C LEU A 640 12.71 22.46 -15.72
N ILE A 641 11.83 22.08 -16.65
CA ILE A 641 11.83 22.53 -18.04
C ILE A 641 10.67 23.54 -18.18
N GLY A 642 10.83 24.58 -19.02
CA GLY A 642 9.73 25.52 -19.32
C GLY A 642 8.48 24.76 -19.77
N TYR A 643 7.30 25.17 -19.30
CA TYR A 643 6.04 24.51 -19.63
C TYR A 643 5.62 24.88 -21.07
N PRO A 644 5.53 23.92 -22.00
CA PRO A 644 5.28 24.26 -23.40
C PRO A 644 3.78 24.41 -23.75
N GLY A 645 2.87 24.16 -22.80
CA GLY A 645 1.42 24.12 -23.01
C GLY A 645 0.88 22.68 -23.12
N PHE A 646 -0.37 22.46 -22.69
CA PHE A 646 -0.92 21.11 -22.45
C PHE A 646 -0.87 20.22 -23.70
N GLN A 647 -1.29 20.75 -24.84
CA GLN A 647 -1.31 20.01 -26.10
C GLN A 647 0.10 19.65 -26.59
N GLN A 648 1.07 20.55 -26.38
CA GLN A 648 2.47 20.34 -26.73
C GLN A 648 3.19 19.39 -25.76
N VAL A 649 2.62 19.09 -24.59
CA VAL A 649 3.13 18.04 -23.71
C VAL A 649 2.47 16.71 -24.07
N TYR A 650 1.15 16.64 -23.99
CA TYR A 650 0.41 15.38 -24.00
C TYR A 650 -0.11 14.95 -25.37
N ARG A 651 0.16 15.74 -26.42
CA ARG A 651 -0.27 15.49 -27.80
C ARG A 651 -1.79 15.42 -27.96
N ILE A 652 -2.54 15.98 -27.00
CA ILE A 652 -4.00 16.04 -27.00
C ILE A 652 -4.47 17.43 -26.54
N PRO A 653 -5.46 18.06 -27.21
CA PRO A 653 -6.04 19.33 -26.78
C PRO A 653 -6.67 19.28 -25.39
N LEU A 654 -6.64 20.41 -24.67
CA LEU A 654 -7.39 20.63 -23.42
C LEU A 654 -8.52 21.63 -23.67
N ARG A 655 -9.76 21.20 -23.44
CA ARG A 655 -10.95 22.05 -23.52
C ARG A 655 -11.30 22.59 -22.14
N VAL A 656 -10.95 23.86 -21.92
CA VAL A 656 -11.32 24.63 -20.73
C VAL A 656 -12.65 25.36 -20.99
N PRO A 657 -13.69 25.17 -20.16
CA PRO A 657 -14.97 25.85 -20.34
C PRO A 657 -14.89 27.33 -19.97
N ARG A 658 -15.70 28.16 -20.63
CA ARG A 658 -15.96 29.56 -20.25
C ARG A 658 -16.96 29.62 -19.11
N HIS A 659 -16.96 30.71 -18.34
CA HIS A 659 -17.83 30.87 -17.17
C HIS A 659 -19.35 30.92 -17.45
N ASN A 660 -19.74 31.01 -18.73
CA ASN A 660 -21.14 30.95 -19.19
C ASN A 660 -21.49 29.60 -19.83
N ASP A 661 -20.50 28.69 -19.98
CA ASP A 661 -20.74 27.37 -20.53
C ASP A 661 -21.46 26.50 -19.49
N ARG A 662 -22.24 25.52 -19.95
CA ARG A 662 -22.96 24.57 -19.07
C ARG A 662 -22.01 23.71 -18.21
N GLU A 663 -20.77 23.53 -18.67
CA GLU A 663 -19.68 22.85 -17.98
C GLU A 663 -19.10 23.67 -16.81
N TRP A 664 -19.58 24.91 -16.59
CA TRP A 664 -19.19 25.77 -15.47
C TRP A 664 -20.37 25.96 -14.50
N ARG A 665 -20.26 25.48 -13.27
CA ARG A 665 -21.27 25.66 -12.21
C ARG A 665 -20.82 26.68 -11.18
N LYS A 666 -21.77 27.53 -10.79
CA LYS A 666 -21.58 28.57 -9.78
C LYS A 666 -22.19 28.14 -8.46
N ILE A 667 -21.47 28.38 -7.36
CA ILE A 667 -21.97 28.15 -6.00
C ILE A 667 -21.77 29.40 -5.14
N PRO A 668 -22.56 29.59 -4.07
CA PRO A 668 -22.36 30.72 -3.17
C PRO A 668 -20.94 30.76 -2.58
N ALA A 669 -20.33 31.95 -2.55
CA ALA A 669 -18.99 32.14 -1.96
C ALA A 669 -18.99 32.13 -0.43
N ALA A 670 -20.15 32.39 0.21
CA ALA A 670 -20.31 32.33 1.65
C ALA A 670 -21.55 31.49 2.01
N PRO A 671 -21.51 30.74 3.13
CA PRO A 671 -22.66 30.01 3.65
C PRO A 671 -23.75 30.99 4.14
N ALA A 672 -25.01 30.55 4.13
CA ALA A 672 -26.15 31.43 4.36
C ALA A 672 -26.37 31.67 5.87
N GLY A 673 -25.64 32.63 6.46
CA GLY A 673 -25.90 33.15 7.81
C GLY A 673 -25.88 32.09 8.94
N SER A 674 -25.17 30.97 8.76
CA SER A 674 -25.20 29.80 9.64
C SER A 674 -24.66 30.12 11.05
N SER A 675 -25.33 29.62 12.09
CA SER A 675 -24.98 29.85 13.49
C SER A 675 -23.77 29.04 14.00
N SER A 676 -23.26 28.06 13.23
CA SER A 676 -22.08 27.25 13.59
C SER A 676 -21.19 26.93 12.39
N SER A 677 -19.88 26.74 12.63
CA SER A 677 -18.88 26.37 11.60
C SER A 677 -19.14 25.00 10.96
N VAL A 678 -19.70 24.06 11.71
CA VAL A 678 -20.08 22.72 11.22
C VAL A 678 -21.22 22.81 10.22
N THR A 679 -22.25 23.61 10.51
CA THR A 679 -23.40 23.81 9.60
C THR A 679 -22.92 24.47 8.30
N ALA A 680 -22.10 25.52 8.41
CA ALA A 680 -21.51 26.21 7.26
C ALA A 680 -20.68 25.27 6.37
N GLN A 681 -19.84 24.41 6.94
CA GLN A 681 -19.08 23.43 6.17
C GLN A 681 -19.98 22.42 5.45
N LYS A 682 -21.04 21.93 6.11
CA LYS A 682 -22.01 21.02 5.49
C LYS A 682 -22.74 21.68 4.32
N GLU A 683 -23.14 22.95 4.45
CA GLU A 683 -23.73 23.73 3.36
C GLU A 683 -22.79 23.82 2.15
N ILE A 684 -21.52 24.16 2.37
CA ILE A 684 -20.50 24.23 1.31
C ILE A 684 -20.31 22.86 0.65
N THR A 685 -20.15 21.80 1.45
CA THR A 685 -19.95 20.43 0.97
C THR A 685 -21.14 19.97 0.12
N ASN A 686 -22.37 20.21 0.58
CA ASN A 686 -23.59 19.86 -0.12
C ASN A 686 -23.76 20.66 -1.42
N ALA A 687 -23.42 21.95 -1.41
CA ALA A 687 -23.45 22.77 -2.61
C ALA A 687 -22.47 22.26 -3.67
N ILE A 688 -21.23 21.94 -3.28
CA ILE A 688 -20.22 21.38 -4.19
C ILE A 688 -20.70 20.05 -4.77
N THR A 689 -21.09 19.10 -3.92
CA THR A 689 -21.47 17.74 -4.35
C THR A 689 -22.71 17.75 -5.25
N ARG A 690 -23.73 18.57 -4.93
CA ARG A 690 -24.92 18.74 -5.77
C ARG A 690 -24.60 19.32 -7.15
N GLU A 691 -23.76 20.35 -7.21
CA GLU A 691 -23.41 20.94 -8.51
C GLU A 691 -22.48 20.04 -9.33
N ILE A 692 -21.61 19.25 -8.69
CA ILE A 692 -20.84 18.19 -9.36
C ILE A 692 -21.78 17.19 -10.01
N ASP A 693 -22.74 16.64 -9.24
CA ASP A 693 -23.72 15.67 -9.74
C ASP A 693 -24.53 16.25 -10.91
N THR A 694 -24.96 17.51 -10.80
CA THR A 694 -25.70 18.20 -11.85
C THR A 694 -24.85 18.41 -13.10
N LEU A 695 -23.58 18.79 -12.94
CA LEU A 695 -22.64 18.99 -14.04
C LEU A 695 -22.41 17.71 -14.83
N VAL A 696 -22.07 16.60 -14.17
CA VAL A 696 -21.75 15.33 -14.85
C VAL A 696 -22.95 14.68 -15.52
N CYS A 697 -24.17 14.93 -15.02
CA CYS A 697 -25.41 14.49 -15.69
C CYS A 697 -25.73 15.33 -16.93
N SER A 698 -25.30 16.60 -16.97
CA SER A 698 -25.68 17.56 -18.01
C SER A 698 -24.64 17.76 -19.11
N ALA A 699 -23.39 17.36 -18.87
CA ALA A 699 -22.28 17.58 -19.78
C ALA A 699 -21.25 16.43 -19.73
N SER A 700 -20.59 16.20 -20.86
CA SER A 700 -19.48 15.25 -20.98
C SER A 700 -18.20 15.92 -20.50
N VAL A 701 -17.73 15.53 -19.31
CA VAL A 701 -16.49 16.02 -18.70
C VAL A 701 -15.60 14.85 -18.30
N ASP A 702 -14.29 15.01 -18.48
CA ASP A 702 -13.30 14.00 -18.11
C ASP A 702 -12.78 14.21 -16.68
N ALA A 703 -12.67 15.46 -16.24
CA ALA A 703 -12.28 15.84 -14.88
C ALA A 703 -12.96 17.14 -14.44
N VAL A 704 -13.29 17.26 -13.15
CA VAL A 704 -13.93 18.45 -12.56
C VAL A 704 -12.93 19.20 -11.68
N VAL A 705 -12.71 20.48 -11.98
CA VAL A 705 -11.92 21.39 -11.15
C VAL A 705 -12.82 22.00 -10.09
N VAL A 706 -12.48 21.80 -8.81
CA VAL A 706 -13.17 22.38 -7.66
C VAL A 706 -12.33 23.52 -7.09
N PHE A 707 -12.81 24.75 -7.21
CA PHE A 707 -12.08 25.92 -6.73
C PHE A 707 -12.38 26.22 -5.25
N ILE A 708 -11.34 26.37 -4.45
CA ILE A 708 -11.42 26.66 -3.01
C ILE A 708 -10.92 28.09 -2.73
N PRO A 709 -11.83 29.03 -2.44
CA PRO A 709 -11.48 30.41 -2.14
C PRO A 709 -10.92 30.55 -0.71
N LYS A 710 -10.11 31.58 -0.47
CA LYS A 710 -9.50 31.80 0.87
C LYS A 710 -10.55 32.01 1.97
N VAL A 711 -11.71 32.55 1.62
CA VAL A 711 -12.82 32.78 2.56
C VAL A 711 -13.35 31.48 3.19
N TRP A 712 -13.08 30.31 2.59
CA TRP A 712 -13.47 29.01 3.13
C TRP A 712 -12.48 28.41 4.10
N ALA A 713 -11.28 29.00 4.30
CA ALA A 713 -10.27 28.45 5.19
C ALA A 713 -10.79 28.04 6.59
N PRO A 714 -11.71 28.79 7.25
CA PRO A 714 -12.28 28.39 8.54
C PRO A 714 -13.19 27.15 8.49
N TYR A 715 -13.67 26.75 7.31
CA TYR A 715 -14.62 25.65 7.10
C TYR A 715 -13.99 24.44 6.42
N GLU A 716 -12.72 24.52 6.02
CA GLU A 716 -12.05 23.40 5.34
C GLU A 716 -11.86 22.20 6.27
N VAL A 717 -11.43 22.44 7.50
CA VAL A 717 -11.29 21.41 8.54
C VAL A 717 -11.98 21.91 9.80
N VAL A 718 -13.04 21.21 10.20
CA VAL A 718 -13.80 21.52 11.42
C VAL A 718 -13.73 20.29 12.33
N GLU A 719 -13.24 20.46 13.55
CA GLU A 719 -13.12 19.39 14.53
C GLU A 719 -14.14 19.60 15.67
N ASP A 720 -14.95 18.58 15.95
CA ASP A 720 -15.81 18.50 17.13
C ASP A 720 -15.29 17.37 18.06
N GLN A 721 -15.78 17.29 19.29
CA GLN A 721 -15.34 16.32 20.32
C GLN A 721 -15.44 14.85 19.86
N THR A 722 -16.27 14.57 18.86
CA THR A 722 -16.55 13.22 18.36
C THR A 722 -16.09 12.96 16.93
N ILE A 723 -16.01 13.98 16.05
CA ILE A 723 -15.77 13.82 14.61
C ILE A 723 -14.90 14.97 14.07
N ARG A 724 -13.91 14.64 13.22
CA ARG A 724 -13.19 15.59 12.37
C ARG A 724 -13.81 15.61 10.97
N PHE A 725 -14.23 16.78 10.51
CA PHE A 725 -14.76 16.99 9.17
C PHE A 725 -13.74 17.70 8.28
N ASP A 726 -13.33 17.05 7.19
CA ASP A 726 -12.40 17.60 6.19
C ASP A 726 -13.08 17.72 4.83
N LEU A 727 -13.32 18.96 4.37
CA LEU A 727 -14.04 19.28 3.14
C LEU A 727 -13.48 18.54 1.92
N HIS A 728 -12.15 18.45 1.83
CA HIS A 728 -11.47 17.78 0.72
C HIS A 728 -11.80 16.29 0.73
N ASP A 729 -11.58 15.62 1.86
CA ASP A 729 -11.77 14.18 1.97
C ASP A 729 -13.25 13.79 1.78
N TYR A 730 -14.21 14.61 2.23
CA TYR A 730 -15.65 14.39 2.01
C TYR A 730 -16.06 14.47 0.54
N VAL A 731 -15.68 15.55 -0.17
CA VAL A 731 -16.01 15.71 -1.59
C VAL A 731 -15.33 14.61 -2.42
N LYS A 732 -14.08 14.25 -2.08
CA LYS A 732 -13.37 13.12 -2.71
C LYS A 732 -14.10 11.79 -2.51
N ALA A 733 -14.53 11.49 -1.29
CA ALA A 733 -15.28 10.26 -1.00
C ALA A 733 -16.59 10.20 -1.81
N HIS A 734 -17.37 11.29 -1.84
CA HIS A 734 -18.60 11.37 -2.65
C HIS A 734 -18.34 11.14 -4.14
N CYS A 735 -17.32 11.80 -4.69
CA CYS A 735 -17.00 11.70 -6.11
C CYS A 735 -16.50 10.30 -6.49
N ALA A 736 -15.71 9.66 -5.61
CA ALA A 736 -15.17 8.34 -5.87
C ALA A 736 -16.25 7.26 -5.99
N GLN A 737 -17.29 7.31 -5.15
CA GLN A 737 -18.46 6.40 -5.24
C GLN A 737 -19.17 6.48 -6.59
N LYS A 738 -19.08 7.64 -7.26
CA LYS A 738 -19.71 7.89 -8.56
C LYS A 738 -18.71 7.83 -9.71
N ALA A 739 -17.47 7.40 -9.45
CA ALA A 739 -16.36 7.40 -10.39
C ALA A 739 -16.09 8.77 -11.06
N ILE A 740 -16.38 9.87 -10.36
CA ILE A 740 -16.16 11.26 -10.81
C ILE A 740 -14.75 11.70 -10.42
N ARG A 741 -13.99 12.21 -11.38
CA ARG A 741 -12.59 12.62 -11.16
C ARG A 741 -12.52 14.10 -10.82
N THR A 742 -11.89 14.44 -9.70
CA THR A 742 -11.82 15.82 -9.21
C THR A 742 -10.39 16.31 -8.96
N GLN A 743 -10.15 17.57 -9.32
CA GLN A 743 -8.93 18.31 -9.04
C GLN A 743 -9.25 19.57 -8.24
N PHE A 744 -8.70 19.68 -7.03
CA PHE A 744 -8.87 20.86 -6.21
C PHE A 744 -7.87 21.95 -6.60
N LEU A 745 -8.32 23.19 -6.67
CA LEU A 745 -7.47 24.36 -6.92
C LEU A 745 -7.77 25.44 -5.89
N ARG A 746 -6.78 25.78 -5.06
CA ARG A 746 -6.92 26.82 -4.03
C ARG A 746 -6.63 28.20 -4.62
N GLU A 747 -7.35 29.24 -4.21
CA GLU A 747 -7.12 30.62 -4.63
C GLU A 747 -5.67 31.09 -4.41
N ALA A 748 -5.03 30.68 -3.30
CA ALA A 748 -3.63 30.99 -3.02
C ALA A 748 -2.64 30.49 -4.11
N THR A 749 -3.06 29.54 -4.95
CA THR A 749 -2.26 29.01 -6.07
C THR A 749 -2.12 30.04 -7.18
N LEU A 750 -3.15 30.86 -7.41
CA LEU A 750 -3.23 31.81 -8.52
C LEU A 750 -2.16 32.90 -8.41
N SER A 751 -1.75 33.22 -7.18
CA SER A 751 -0.75 34.25 -6.87
C SER A 751 0.65 33.70 -6.52
N LYS A 752 0.91 32.39 -6.66
CA LYS A 752 2.24 31.82 -6.41
C LYS A 752 3.27 32.41 -7.39
N LYS A 753 4.51 32.63 -6.92
CA LYS A 753 5.59 33.13 -7.78
C LYS A 753 6.16 32.07 -8.74
N LEU A 754 6.10 30.79 -8.33
CA LEU A 754 6.70 29.66 -9.06
C LEU A 754 5.71 29.09 -10.07
N GLN A 755 5.34 29.86 -11.10
CA GLN A 755 4.23 29.50 -12.00
C GLN A 755 4.57 28.33 -12.93
N CYS A 756 5.81 28.19 -13.40
CA CYS A 756 6.19 27.06 -14.25
C CYS A 756 5.95 25.71 -13.56
N GLU A 757 6.37 25.60 -12.30
CA GLU A 757 6.13 24.43 -11.47
C GLU A 757 4.63 24.19 -11.27
N VAL A 758 3.87 25.22 -10.92
CA VAL A 758 2.43 25.06 -10.69
C VAL A 758 1.68 24.58 -11.94
N LEU A 759 2.00 25.15 -13.11
CA LEU A 759 1.35 24.78 -14.37
C LEU A 759 1.66 23.34 -14.78
N TRP A 760 2.92 22.90 -14.66
CA TRP A 760 3.31 21.52 -14.91
C TRP A 760 2.53 20.53 -14.04
N TRP A 761 2.44 20.79 -12.73
CA TRP A 761 1.81 19.89 -11.77
C TRP A 761 0.29 19.85 -12.01
N LEU A 762 -0.33 20.99 -12.27
CA LEU A 762 -1.76 21.07 -12.56
C LEU A 762 -2.10 20.36 -13.88
N ALA A 763 -1.31 20.56 -14.93
CA ALA A 763 -1.49 19.90 -16.22
C ALA A 763 -1.34 18.37 -16.10
N GLN A 764 -0.31 17.90 -15.39
CA GLN A 764 -0.08 16.48 -15.11
C GLN A 764 -1.22 15.85 -14.34
N ALA A 765 -1.68 16.50 -13.27
CA ALA A 765 -2.80 16.01 -12.47
C ALA A 765 -4.10 15.93 -13.29
N ILE A 766 -4.40 16.95 -14.10
CA ILE A 766 -5.57 16.94 -15.01
C ILE A 766 -5.47 15.79 -16.00
N TYR A 767 -4.30 15.60 -16.62
CA TYR A 767 -4.10 14.54 -17.60
C TYR A 767 -4.36 13.16 -16.99
N VAL A 768 -3.72 12.87 -15.86
CA VAL A 768 -3.85 11.58 -15.16
C VAL A 768 -5.28 11.34 -14.67
N LYS A 769 -5.92 12.36 -14.10
CA LYS A 769 -7.31 12.28 -13.60
C LYS A 769 -8.33 12.14 -14.72
N SER A 770 -7.95 12.47 -15.95
CA SER A 770 -8.73 12.16 -17.17
C SER A 770 -8.50 10.72 -17.66
N GLN A 771 -8.03 9.84 -16.77
CA GLN A 771 -7.74 8.42 -17.03
C GLN A 771 -6.68 8.18 -18.10
N ARG A 772 -5.71 9.10 -18.18
CA ARG A 772 -4.58 8.99 -19.09
C ARG A 772 -3.31 8.54 -18.36
N THR A 773 -2.43 7.86 -19.07
CA THR A 773 -1.18 7.31 -18.56
C THR A 773 0.01 8.08 -19.16
N PRO A 774 0.68 8.94 -18.38
CA PRO A 774 1.77 9.80 -18.88
C PRO A 774 3.04 8.99 -19.19
N PHE A 775 3.41 8.06 -18.31
CA PHE A 775 4.59 7.22 -18.38
C PHE A 775 4.43 6.05 -17.39
N VAL A 776 5.19 4.98 -17.61
CA VAL A 776 5.28 3.82 -16.70
C VAL A 776 6.74 3.48 -16.39
N LEU A 777 7.00 2.64 -15.41
CA LEU A 777 8.35 2.13 -15.15
C LEU A 777 8.78 1.12 -16.21
N ASP A 778 10.05 1.18 -16.55
CA ASP A 778 10.71 0.08 -17.24
C ASP A 778 10.91 -1.09 -16.26
N THR A 779 10.51 -2.29 -16.67
CA THR A 779 10.59 -3.48 -15.83
C THR A 779 10.97 -4.72 -16.65
N ASP A 780 11.88 -5.50 -16.08
CA ASP A 780 12.34 -6.78 -16.64
C ASP A 780 11.57 -7.98 -16.06
N ASP A 781 10.71 -7.77 -15.05
CA ASP A 781 9.84 -8.81 -14.49
C ASP A 781 8.37 -8.36 -14.42
N PRO A 782 7.62 -8.49 -15.55
CA PRO A 782 6.23 -8.07 -15.64
C PRO A 782 5.27 -8.91 -14.78
N GLU A 783 5.72 -10.02 -14.17
CA GLU A 783 4.88 -10.89 -13.34
C GLU A 783 5.02 -10.64 -11.83
N THR A 784 5.78 -9.59 -11.47
CA THR A 784 5.86 -9.07 -10.10
C THR A 784 4.66 -8.15 -9.80
N VAL A 785 4.17 -8.28 -8.57
CA VAL A 785 3.11 -7.44 -8.01
C VAL A 785 3.59 -6.83 -6.70
N PHE A 786 3.30 -5.55 -6.51
CA PHE A 786 3.54 -4.88 -5.24
C PHE A 786 2.22 -4.61 -4.53
N VAL A 787 2.17 -4.94 -3.24
CA VAL A 787 1.01 -4.68 -2.37
C VAL A 787 1.45 -3.74 -1.26
N GLY A 788 0.90 -2.54 -1.23
CA GLY A 788 1.07 -1.61 -0.12
C GLY A 788 -0.01 -1.79 0.92
N ILE A 789 0.36 -1.99 2.19
CA ILE A 789 -0.59 -2.06 3.31
C ILE A 789 -0.54 -0.77 4.13
N GLY A 790 -1.67 -0.06 4.17
CA GLY A 790 -1.91 1.13 4.99
C GLY A 790 -3.04 0.91 6.00
N TYR A 791 -3.04 1.69 7.08
CA TYR A 791 -4.09 1.64 8.10
C TYR A 791 -4.71 3.02 8.34
N GLY A 792 -6.03 3.05 8.51
CA GLY A 792 -6.79 4.20 8.98
C GLY A 792 -7.49 3.84 10.29
N THR A 793 -7.50 4.75 11.27
CA THR A 793 -8.17 4.52 12.57
C THR A 793 -9.17 5.62 12.85
N SER A 794 -10.44 5.27 13.07
CA SER A 794 -11.45 6.19 13.62
C SER A 794 -11.53 6.05 15.15
N LYS A 795 -11.75 7.16 15.86
CA LYS A 795 -11.90 7.19 17.32
C LYS A 795 -13.37 7.19 17.79
N GLU A 796 -14.28 6.59 17.03
CA GLU A 796 -15.67 6.46 17.49
C GLU A 796 -15.79 5.39 18.61
N ASN A 797 -16.37 5.79 19.74
CA ASN A 797 -16.93 4.94 20.80
C ASN A 797 -16.03 3.85 21.42
N GLY A 798 -14.79 4.18 21.81
CA GLY A 798 -13.98 3.34 22.72
C GLY A 798 -13.42 2.04 22.13
N SER A 799 -13.91 1.58 20.97
CA SER A 799 -13.32 0.52 20.14
C SER A 799 -13.09 1.06 18.73
N GLY A 800 -11.94 1.69 18.52
CA GLY A 800 -11.64 2.36 17.25
C GLY A 800 -11.74 1.40 16.07
N VAL A 801 -12.55 1.74 15.06
CA VAL A 801 -12.62 1.00 13.80
C VAL A 801 -11.29 1.18 13.07
N VAL A 802 -10.62 0.06 12.78
CA VAL A 802 -9.41 0.06 11.97
C VAL A 802 -9.77 -0.40 10.56
N LEU A 803 -9.46 0.43 9.58
CA LEU A 803 -9.54 0.08 8.16
C LEU A 803 -8.15 -0.29 7.67
N GLY A 804 -8.03 -1.47 7.07
CA GLY A 804 -6.88 -1.86 6.27
C GLY A 804 -7.11 -1.44 4.83
N CYS A 805 -6.12 -0.79 4.22
CA CYS A 805 -6.08 -0.54 2.79
C CYS A 805 -4.96 -1.36 2.18
N SER A 806 -5.29 -2.15 1.17
CA SER A 806 -4.32 -2.86 0.33
C SER A 806 -4.38 -2.27 -1.08
N HIS A 807 -3.31 -1.61 -1.53
CA HIS A 807 -3.22 -1.08 -2.88
C HIS A 807 -2.22 -1.91 -3.70
N ILE A 808 -2.68 -2.38 -4.85
CA ILE A 808 -1.90 -3.22 -5.76
C ILE A 808 -1.31 -2.38 -6.88
N TYR A 809 -0.02 -2.58 -7.12
CA TYR A 809 0.73 -2.04 -8.23
C TYR A 809 1.31 -3.17 -9.07
N ASP A 810 1.31 -2.98 -10.38
CA ASP A 810 2.02 -3.86 -11.28
C ASP A 810 3.53 -3.58 -11.29
N ALA A 811 4.27 -4.42 -12.00
CA ALA A 811 5.71 -4.28 -12.17
C ALA A 811 6.12 -2.97 -12.86
N ALA A 812 5.24 -2.39 -13.68
CA ALA A 812 5.45 -1.11 -14.34
C ALA A 812 5.06 0.09 -13.46
N GLY A 813 4.71 -0.15 -12.19
CA GLY A 813 4.35 0.87 -11.22
C GLY A 813 3.00 1.54 -11.47
N GLN A 814 2.15 0.94 -12.30
CA GLN A 814 0.77 1.39 -12.48
C GLN A 814 -0.02 0.94 -11.26
N GLY A 815 -0.60 1.91 -10.54
CA GLY A 815 -1.56 1.61 -9.48
C GLY A 815 -2.81 1.02 -10.14
N LEU A 816 -3.08 -0.26 -9.89
CA LEU A 816 -4.20 -0.95 -10.50
C LEU A 816 -5.47 -0.51 -9.78
N ARG A 817 -5.59 -1.02 -8.55
CA ARG A 817 -6.81 -1.02 -7.76
C ARG A 817 -6.42 -1.13 -6.30
N TYR A 818 -7.22 -0.52 -5.45
CA TYR A 818 -7.09 -0.71 -4.02
C TYR A 818 -8.38 -1.27 -3.44
N GLN A 819 -8.24 -1.91 -2.29
CA GLN A 819 -9.37 -2.37 -1.49
C GLN A 819 -9.25 -1.82 -0.07
N VAL A 820 -10.36 -1.28 0.43
CA VAL A 820 -10.50 -0.87 1.84
C VAL A 820 -11.40 -1.87 2.53
N SER A 821 -10.89 -2.51 3.59
CA SER A 821 -11.65 -3.48 4.38
C SER A 821 -11.52 -3.20 5.87
N ARG A 822 -12.58 -3.50 6.61
CA ARG A 822 -12.58 -3.38 8.07
C ARG A 822 -11.80 -4.53 8.68
N ILE A 823 -10.83 -4.20 9.52
CA ILE A 823 -10.09 -5.19 10.32
C ILE A 823 -10.99 -5.59 11.48
N GLN A 824 -11.30 -6.87 11.57
CA GLN A 824 -12.26 -7.38 12.55
C GLN A 824 -11.61 -7.47 13.94
N ASN A 825 -10.41 -8.02 14.01
CA ASN A 825 -9.71 -8.29 15.27
C ASN A 825 -8.32 -7.64 15.26
N PRO A 826 -8.23 -6.30 15.33
CA PRO A 826 -6.95 -5.62 15.31
C PRO A 826 -6.12 -5.99 16.55
N VAL A 827 -4.88 -6.44 16.32
CA VAL A 827 -3.89 -6.62 17.39
C VAL A 827 -3.20 -5.28 17.62
N TRP A 828 -3.40 -4.69 18.79
CA TRP A 828 -2.84 -3.39 19.13
C TRP A 828 -1.50 -3.52 19.83
N TRP A 829 -0.43 -3.03 19.19
CA TRP A 829 0.84 -2.78 19.88
C TRP A 829 1.11 -1.28 19.93
N HIS A 830 1.13 -0.72 21.14
CA HIS A 830 1.15 0.72 21.40
C HIS A 830 -0.03 1.42 20.70
N LYS A 831 0.25 2.30 19.73
CA LYS A 831 -0.76 3.05 18.96
C LYS A 831 -0.98 2.49 17.55
N ASN A 832 -0.26 1.42 17.18
CA ASN A 832 -0.30 0.87 15.83
C ASN A 832 -1.17 -0.40 15.79
N PRO A 833 -2.10 -0.50 14.84
CA PRO A 833 -2.84 -1.73 14.60
C PRO A 833 -2.02 -2.70 13.74
N TYR A 834 -2.20 -3.99 14.01
CA TYR A 834 -1.64 -5.12 13.25
C TYR A 834 -2.75 -6.10 12.92
N LEU A 835 -2.57 -6.90 11.86
CA LEU A 835 -3.57 -7.90 11.48
C LEU A 835 -3.45 -9.13 12.38
N ALA A 836 -4.59 -9.59 12.92
CA ALA A 836 -4.69 -10.96 13.38
C ALA A 836 -4.50 -11.93 12.20
N LYS A 837 -4.26 -13.21 12.49
CA LYS A 837 -3.98 -14.22 11.48
C LYS A 837 -5.09 -14.28 10.42
N ASP A 838 -6.35 -14.29 10.83
CA ASP A 838 -7.50 -14.35 9.91
C ASP A 838 -7.64 -13.07 9.06
N ASP A 839 -7.42 -11.90 9.65
CA ASP A 839 -7.38 -10.63 8.90
C ASP A 839 -6.26 -10.64 7.84
N ALA A 840 -5.09 -11.20 8.17
CA ALA A 840 -3.97 -11.34 7.25
C ALA A 840 -4.25 -12.36 6.12
N ILE A 841 -4.93 -13.47 6.42
CA ILE A 841 -5.40 -14.44 5.41
C ILE A 841 -6.31 -13.74 4.41
N ARG A 842 -7.32 -13.00 4.90
CA ARG A 842 -8.27 -12.26 4.04
C ARG A 842 -7.55 -11.27 3.12
N VAL A 843 -6.64 -10.46 3.67
CA VAL A 843 -5.87 -9.49 2.88
C VAL A 843 -5.07 -10.17 1.76
N GLY A 844 -4.45 -11.32 2.03
CA GLY A 844 -3.70 -12.04 0.98
C GLY A 844 -4.59 -12.68 -0.09
N TYR A 845 -5.75 -13.26 0.29
CA TYR A 845 -6.69 -13.78 -0.71
C TYR A 845 -7.28 -12.68 -1.59
N GLN A 846 -7.64 -11.57 -0.98
CA GLN A 846 -8.08 -10.36 -1.67
C GLN A 846 -7.04 -9.86 -2.66
N ALA A 847 -5.77 -9.76 -2.24
CA ALA A 847 -4.69 -9.32 -3.12
C ALA A 847 -4.51 -10.26 -4.33
N ARG A 848 -4.60 -11.57 -4.10
CA ARG A 848 -4.50 -12.58 -5.15
C ARG A 848 -5.67 -12.53 -6.13
N GLN A 849 -6.88 -12.42 -5.60
CA GLN A 849 -8.10 -12.32 -6.41
C GLN A 849 -8.07 -11.08 -7.29
N LEU A 850 -7.74 -9.93 -6.72
CA LEU A 850 -7.68 -8.67 -7.44
C LEU A 850 -6.66 -8.71 -8.59
N PHE A 851 -5.48 -9.30 -8.36
CA PHE A 851 -4.50 -9.47 -9.44
C PHE A 851 -5.00 -10.42 -10.54
N TYR A 852 -5.60 -11.55 -10.15
CA TYR A 852 -6.14 -12.50 -11.10
C TYR A 852 -7.27 -11.87 -11.94
N GLU A 853 -8.14 -11.08 -11.31
CA GLU A 853 -9.19 -10.33 -12.00
C GLU A 853 -8.62 -9.38 -13.07
N THR A 854 -7.54 -8.68 -12.74
CA THR A 854 -6.89 -7.75 -13.66
C THR A 854 -6.13 -8.44 -14.81
N TYR A 855 -5.33 -9.48 -14.54
CA TYR A 855 -4.42 -10.06 -15.53
C TYR A 855 -4.83 -11.42 -16.08
N GLN A 856 -5.89 -12.03 -15.54
CA GLN A 856 -6.36 -13.37 -15.90
C GLN A 856 -5.29 -14.46 -15.71
N LYS A 857 -4.32 -14.20 -14.82
CA LYS A 857 -3.25 -15.11 -14.40
C LYS A 857 -2.85 -14.79 -12.96
N LEU A 858 -2.33 -15.78 -12.24
CA LEU A 858 -1.75 -15.55 -10.92
C LEU A 858 -0.36 -14.92 -11.05
N PRO A 859 0.07 -14.09 -10.09
CA PRO A 859 1.38 -13.47 -10.16
C PRO A 859 2.45 -14.51 -9.85
N ARG A 860 3.63 -14.36 -10.46
CA ARG A 860 4.77 -15.20 -10.10
C ARG A 860 5.35 -14.78 -8.75
N ARG A 861 5.44 -13.47 -8.52
CA ARG A 861 6.06 -12.86 -7.34
C ARG A 861 5.17 -11.78 -6.74
N ILE A 862 4.99 -11.81 -5.43
CA ILE A 862 4.32 -10.75 -4.67
C ILE A 862 5.32 -10.12 -3.69
N VAL A 863 5.36 -8.79 -3.66
CA VAL A 863 6.15 -7.99 -2.72
C VAL A 863 5.22 -7.14 -1.88
N ILE A 864 5.21 -7.37 -0.57
CA ILE A 864 4.36 -6.65 0.36
C ILE A 864 5.17 -5.55 1.06
N HIS A 865 4.76 -4.30 0.91
CA HIS A 865 5.33 -3.14 1.57
C HIS A 865 4.47 -2.69 2.76
N LYS A 866 5.13 -2.46 3.89
CA LYS A 866 4.51 -1.95 5.11
C LYS A 866 5.43 -0.96 5.82
N ARG A 867 4.87 -0.07 6.65
CA ARG A 867 5.65 0.85 7.52
C ARG A 867 5.89 0.34 8.93
N THR A 868 5.19 -0.71 9.35
CA THR A 868 5.37 -1.33 10.66
C THR A 868 5.86 -2.77 10.52
N PRO A 869 6.65 -3.31 11.48
CA PRO A 869 7.12 -4.69 11.47
C PRO A 869 6.01 -5.72 11.23
N PHE A 870 6.34 -6.81 10.54
CA PHE A 870 5.41 -7.95 10.42
C PHE A 870 5.43 -8.77 11.71
N ILE A 871 4.30 -8.87 12.39
CA ILE A 871 4.17 -9.76 13.56
C ILE A 871 3.98 -11.21 13.11
N LYS A 872 4.13 -12.16 14.05
CA LYS A 872 4.02 -13.60 13.74
C LYS A 872 2.69 -13.95 13.06
N SER A 873 1.57 -13.45 13.59
CA SER A 873 0.23 -13.71 13.03
C SER A 873 0.08 -13.22 11.59
N GLU A 874 0.64 -12.06 11.26
CA GLU A 874 0.62 -11.49 9.90
C GLU A 874 1.41 -12.36 8.94
N ARG A 875 2.62 -12.77 9.33
CA ARG A 875 3.47 -13.62 8.49
C ARG A 875 2.82 -14.96 8.23
N GLU A 876 2.26 -15.61 9.25
CA GLU A 876 1.56 -16.89 9.07
C GLU A 876 0.33 -16.76 8.18
N GLY A 877 -0.50 -15.73 8.41
CA GLY A 877 -1.73 -15.55 7.64
C GLY A 877 -1.47 -15.19 6.18
N LEU A 878 -0.55 -14.26 5.90
CA LEU A 878 -0.18 -13.89 4.53
C LEU A 878 0.51 -15.06 3.80
N SER A 879 1.37 -15.82 4.48
CA SER A 879 2.03 -16.98 3.87
C SER A 879 1.05 -18.11 3.56
N GLN A 880 -0.01 -18.25 4.37
CA GLN A 880 -1.07 -19.21 4.12
C GLN A 880 -1.87 -18.83 2.87
N SER A 881 -2.34 -17.58 2.77
CA SER A 881 -3.25 -17.17 1.70
C SER A 881 -2.53 -17.02 0.36
N LEU A 882 -1.24 -16.72 0.41
CA LEU A 882 -0.35 -16.60 -0.76
C LEU A 882 0.45 -17.89 -1.03
N LYS A 883 0.03 -19.03 -0.46
CA LYS A 883 0.63 -20.34 -0.73
C LYS A 883 0.46 -20.72 -2.20
N GLY A 884 1.51 -21.28 -2.79
CA GLY A 884 1.54 -21.72 -4.20
C GLY A 884 2.11 -20.69 -5.17
N LEU A 885 2.39 -19.46 -4.71
CA LEU A 885 3.21 -18.51 -5.48
C LEU A 885 4.68 -18.94 -5.47
N ALA A 886 5.41 -18.59 -6.53
CA ALA A 886 6.83 -18.92 -6.62
C ALA A 886 7.67 -18.10 -5.63
N GLU A 887 7.35 -16.81 -5.46
CA GLU A 887 8.14 -15.88 -4.64
C GLU A 887 7.23 -14.94 -3.82
N LEU A 888 7.51 -14.83 -2.51
CA LEU A 888 6.85 -13.90 -1.58
C LEU A 888 7.89 -13.10 -0.81
N GLU A 889 7.88 -11.78 -0.97
CA GLU A 889 8.69 -10.85 -0.18
C GLU A 889 7.81 -10.08 0.81
N MET A 890 8.22 -10.06 2.08
CA MET A 890 7.60 -9.21 3.11
C MET A 890 8.63 -8.20 3.60
N ILE A 891 8.42 -6.93 3.28
CA ILE A 891 9.42 -5.89 3.47
C ILE A 891 8.82 -4.71 4.22
N THR A 892 9.50 -4.25 5.27
CA THR A 892 9.20 -2.93 5.85
C THR A 892 10.09 -1.86 5.25
N ILE A 893 9.50 -0.69 5.04
CA ILE A 893 10.20 0.52 4.59
C ILE A 893 9.87 1.63 5.57
N GLU A 894 10.90 2.07 6.29
CA GLU A 894 10.79 2.98 7.43
C GLU A 894 11.74 4.17 7.23
N HIS A 895 11.40 5.35 7.76
CA HIS A 895 12.39 6.44 7.82
C HIS A 895 13.44 6.12 8.88
N GLU A 896 14.72 6.27 8.54
CA GLU A 896 15.80 6.13 9.51
C GLU A 896 16.15 7.50 10.12
N ASP A 897 15.76 7.72 11.36
CA ASP A 897 15.87 9.01 12.03
C ASP A 897 17.28 9.32 12.52
N ALA A 898 18.06 8.31 12.92
CA ALA A 898 19.33 8.48 13.61
C ALA A 898 20.53 8.53 12.66
N TRP A 899 20.56 7.64 11.68
CA TRP A 899 21.71 7.53 10.77
C TRP A 899 21.75 8.66 9.75
N ARG A 900 22.88 9.35 9.70
CA ARG A 900 23.20 10.34 8.67
C ARG A 900 24.56 10.01 8.08
N PHE A 901 24.68 10.23 6.78
CA PHE A 901 25.93 10.00 6.07
C PHE A 901 26.30 11.19 5.20
N VAL A 902 27.59 11.46 5.13
CA VAL A 902 28.23 12.47 4.30
C VAL A 902 29.01 11.74 3.22
N ALA A 903 28.93 12.23 1.98
CA ALA A 903 29.64 11.63 0.85
C ALA A 903 31.06 12.18 0.76
N TYR A 904 32.04 11.32 0.50
CA TYR A 904 33.42 11.72 0.20
C TYR A 904 33.62 11.88 -1.31
N ASP A 905 34.48 12.80 -1.70
CA ASP A 905 34.94 12.96 -3.07
C ASP A 905 36.41 12.52 -3.16
N LYS A 906 36.66 11.34 -3.74
CA LYS A 906 38.02 10.81 -3.87
C LYS A 906 38.94 11.64 -4.77
N TRP A 907 38.40 12.32 -5.77
CA TRP A 907 39.20 13.10 -6.72
C TRP A 907 39.73 14.37 -6.06
N ASN A 908 38.87 15.05 -5.32
CA ASN A 908 39.22 16.27 -4.58
C ASN A 908 39.75 15.99 -3.16
N LYS A 909 39.73 14.72 -2.74
CA LYS A 909 40.13 14.24 -1.41
C LYS A 909 39.45 14.97 -0.25
N CYS A 910 38.22 15.41 -0.44
CA CYS A 910 37.47 16.21 0.52
C CYS A 910 36.03 15.74 0.66
N THR A 911 35.29 16.35 1.59
CA THR A 911 33.85 16.12 1.72
C THR A 911 33.13 16.65 0.49
N ASN A 912 32.30 15.82 -0.13
CA ASN A 912 31.54 16.18 -1.32
C ASN A 912 30.54 17.29 -1.00
N MET A 913 30.45 18.29 -1.88
CA MET A 913 29.53 19.41 -1.74
C MET A 913 28.05 18.99 -1.74
N PHE A 914 27.74 17.89 -2.43
CA PHE A 914 26.38 17.36 -2.52
C PHE A 914 26.16 16.18 -1.56
N PRO A 915 24.92 16.01 -1.06
CA PRO A 915 24.59 14.87 -0.21
C PRO A 915 24.82 13.53 -0.92
N VAL A 916 24.81 12.46 -0.12
CA VAL A 916 24.84 11.08 -0.63
C VAL A 916 23.87 10.92 -1.80
N ARG A 917 24.35 10.23 -2.83
CA ARG A 917 23.61 10.08 -4.09
C ARG A 917 22.32 9.32 -3.83
N ARG A 918 21.25 9.78 -4.48
CA ARG A 918 20.06 8.94 -4.68
C ARG A 918 20.50 7.66 -5.38
N ASN A 919 19.84 6.55 -5.05
CA ASN A 919 20.16 5.18 -5.46
C ASN A 919 21.38 4.57 -4.76
N THR A 920 21.92 5.20 -3.72
CA THR A 920 22.89 4.53 -2.84
C THR A 920 22.15 3.53 -1.96
N VAL A 921 22.59 2.28 -1.93
CA VAL A 921 22.07 1.22 -1.07
C VAL A 921 23.22 0.65 -0.23
N MET A 922 23.00 0.50 1.07
CA MET A 922 24.01 0.06 2.04
C MET A 922 23.49 -1.10 2.87
N ILE A 923 24.27 -2.19 2.93
CA ILE A 923 23.95 -3.32 3.80
C ILE A 923 24.20 -2.88 5.24
N TYR A 924 23.12 -2.83 6.02
CA TYR A 924 23.15 -2.42 7.42
C TYR A 924 23.20 -3.62 8.36
N GLY A 925 22.62 -4.75 7.98
CA GLY A 925 22.71 -6.02 8.69
C GLY A 925 22.19 -7.15 7.83
N ASN A 926 22.19 -8.38 8.36
CA ASN A 926 21.80 -9.58 7.61
C ASN A 926 20.47 -9.41 6.85
N HIS A 927 19.44 -8.86 7.47
CA HIS A 927 18.12 -8.66 6.85
C HIS A 927 17.74 -7.19 6.74
N GLN A 928 18.71 -6.28 6.86
CA GLN A 928 18.48 -4.84 6.94
C GLN A 928 19.37 -4.07 5.99
N SER A 929 18.80 -3.11 5.29
CA SER A 929 19.52 -2.23 4.37
C SER A 929 19.10 -0.78 4.58
N LEU A 930 20.00 0.16 4.33
CA LEU A 930 19.67 1.57 4.18
C LEU A 930 19.65 1.94 2.69
N LEU A 931 18.65 2.70 2.25
CA LEU A 931 18.47 3.13 0.87
C LEU A 931 18.23 4.64 0.79
N TRP A 932 19.05 5.34 0.01
CA TRP A 932 18.84 6.75 -0.30
C TRP A 932 17.89 6.91 -1.48
N VAL A 933 16.59 6.99 -1.18
CA VAL A 933 15.59 7.45 -2.14
C VAL A 933 15.67 8.97 -2.32
N HIS A 934 15.92 9.70 -1.23
CA HIS A 934 16.18 11.14 -1.24
C HIS A 934 17.69 11.42 -1.21
N GLY A 935 18.18 12.17 -2.20
CA GLY A 935 19.61 12.45 -2.36
C GLY A 935 19.93 13.16 -3.66
N SER A 936 21.23 13.29 -3.94
CA SER A 936 21.72 13.95 -5.15
C SER A 936 21.62 13.05 -6.39
N VAL A 937 21.26 13.62 -7.54
CA VAL A 937 21.15 12.95 -8.84
C VAL A 937 22.01 13.70 -9.83
N ARG A 938 22.95 13.02 -10.48
CA ARG A 938 23.85 13.62 -11.47
C ARG A 938 23.31 13.41 -12.89
N GLY A 939 23.38 14.45 -13.72
CA GLY A 939 23.10 14.35 -15.16
C GLY A 939 21.62 14.28 -15.53
N ILE A 940 20.69 14.51 -14.59
CA ILE A 940 19.26 14.44 -14.90
C ILE A 940 18.83 15.49 -15.94
N GLY A 941 19.33 16.73 -15.83
CA GLY A 941 19.01 17.85 -16.74
C GLY A 941 19.79 17.90 -18.06
N GLY A 942 20.60 16.89 -18.40
CA GLY A 942 21.39 16.85 -19.66
C GLY A 942 22.81 17.43 -19.56
N ASP A 943 23.02 18.51 -18.80
CA ASP A 943 24.32 19.23 -18.72
C ASP A 943 25.33 18.63 -17.71
N ASN A 944 25.19 17.36 -17.34
CA ASN A 944 25.96 16.70 -16.27
C ASN A 944 25.87 17.38 -14.87
N ARG A 945 24.99 18.39 -14.70
CA ARG A 945 24.73 19.08 -13.43
C ARG A 945 24.12 18.14 -12.40
N THR A 946 24.38 18.43 -11.12
CA THR A 946 23.81 17.69 -10.00
C THR A 946 22.53 18.37 -9.50
N TYR A 947 21.45 17.61 -9.44
CA TYR A 947 20.18 18.02 -8.89
C TYR A 947 19.97 17.40 -7.50
N TYR A 948 19.53 18.20 -6.54
CA TYR A 948 19.07 17.71 -5.24
C TYR A 948 17.70 18.33 -4.95
N GLN A 949 16.65 17.51 -5.01
CA GLN A 949 15.28 17.94 -4.78
C GLN A 949 15.14 18.57 -3.40
N GLY A 950 14.45 19.71 -3.29
CA GLY A 950 14.26 20.45 -2.05
C GLY A 950 15.49 21.23 -1.53
N LYS A 951 16.71 20.88 -1.94
CA LYS A 951 17.99 21.54 -1.55
C LYS A 951 18.13 21.79 -0.03
N SER A 952 17.55 20.93 0.79
CA SER A 952 17.44 21.14 2.24
C SER A 952 18.19 20.09 3.03
N ARG A 953 19.21 20.54 3.79
CA ARG A 953 20.05 19.74 4.69
C ARG A 953 20.58 18.44 4.04
N ILE A 954 21.23 17.57 4.82
CA ILE A 954 21.57 16.21 4.39
C ILE A 954 20.37 15.26 4.55
N PRO A 955 20.14 14.33 3.61
CA PRO A 955 18.98 13.46 3.61
C PRO A 955 19.12 12.30 4.62
N SER A 956 17.96 11.83 5.09
CA SER A 956 17.87 10.56 5.81
C SER A 956 17.67 9.40 4.82
N PRO A 957 18.31 8.24 5.02
CA PRO A 957 17.98 7.06 4.25
C PRO A 957 16.65 6.46 4.72
N LEU A 958 16.07 5.61 3.87
CA LEU A 958 15.04 4.66 4.29
C LEU A 958 15.70 3.40 4.81
N LYS A 959 15.15 2.82 5.89
CA LYS A 959 15.51 1.50 6.40
C LYS A 959 14.57 0.47 5.80
N ILE A 960 15.17 -0.54 5.18
CA ILE A 960 14.49 -1.69 4.58
C ILE A 960 14.76 -2.90 5.48
N THR A 961 13.71 -3.57 5.96
CA THR A 961 13.85 -4.82 6.73
C THR A 961 13.09 -5.97 6.07
N ARG A 962 13.78 -7.09 5.82
CA ARG A 962 13.18 -8.31 5.29
C ARG A 962 12.62 -9.21 6.41
N PHE A 963 11.36 -9.61 6.22
CA PHE A 963 10.66 -10.57 7.08
C PHE A 963 10.42 -11.94 6.42
N ALA A 964 10.42 -11.99 5.08
CA ALA A 964 10.34 -13.21 4.26
C ALA A 964 10.90 -12.91 2.86
N GLY A 965 11.48 -13.90 2.18
CA GLY A 965 11.89 -13.82 0.77
C GLY A 965 13.39 -13.87 0.50
N HIS A 966 13.76 -13.93 -0.78
CA HIS A 966 15.12 -14.24 -1.24
C HIS A 966 15.70 -13.30 -2.31
N SER A 967 14.96 -12.28 -2.72
CA SER A 967 15.39 -11.35 -3.77
C SER A 967 16.72 -10.66 -3.45
N PRO A 968 17.62 -10.43 -4.42
CA PRO A 968 18.80 -9.60 -4.18
C PRO A 968 18.42 -8.18 -3.72
N ILE A 969 19.23 -7.57 -2.86
CA ILE A 969 18.95 -6.22 -2.34
C ILE A 969 18.93 -5.18 -3.46
N GLU A 970 19.72 -5.38 -4.51
CA GLU A 970 19.77 -4.53 -5.70
C GLU A 970 18.40 -4.47 -6.37
N ARG A 971 17.73 -5.62 -6.48
CA ARG A 971 16.41 -5.72 -7.08
C ARG A 971 15.38 -4.97 -6.24
N ILE A 972 15.31 -5.26 -4.94
CA ILE A 972 14.40 -4.59 -4.00
C ILE A 972 14.62 -3.06 -4.02
N ALA A 973 15.88 -2.63 -3.99
CA ALA A 973 16.23 -1.22 -3.99
C ALA A 973 15.84 -0.55 -5.31
N THR A 974 16.12 -1.16 -6.46
CA THR A 974 15.69 -0.64 -7.77
C THR A 974 14.17 -0.54 -7.87
N GLU A 975 13.43 -1.54 -7.37
CA GLU A 975 11.97 -1.55 -7.33
C GLU A 975 11.43 -0.38 -6.46
N ILE A 976 11.97 -0.18 -5.26
CA ILE A 976 11.58 0.94 -4.37
C ILE A 976 11.92 2.29 -5.01
N LEU A 977 13.09 2.43 -5.64
CA LEU A 977 13.50 3.66 -6.34
C LEU A 977 12.61 3.95 -7.55
N GLY A 978 12.20 2.93 -8.30
CA GLY A 978 11.27 3.04 -9.41
C GLY A 978 9.89 3.48 -8.92
N LEU A 979 9.33 2.77 -7.94
CA LEU A 979 8.02 3.10 -7.35
C LEU A 979 8.01 4.49 -6.69
N SER A 980 9.14 5.04 -6.28
CA SER A 980 9.23 6.42 -5.80
C SER A 980 9.00 7.45 -6.91
N LYS A 981 9.03 7.08 -8.19
CA LYS A 981 8.78 7.97 -9.35
C LYS A 981 7.35 7.86 -9.87
N MET A 982 6.53 7.02 -9.23
CA MET A 982 5.19 6.64 -9.70
C MET A 982 4.05 7.33 -8.96
N ASP A 983 4.35 8.44 -8.27
CA ASP A 983 3.32 9.38 -7.85
C ASP A 983 3.00 10.36 -8.97
N TRP A 984 1.95 10.07 -9.73
CA TRP A 984 1.49 10.90 -10.85
C TRP A 984 0.83 12.23 -10.42
N ASN A 985 0.72 12.52 -9.12
CA ASN A 985 0.25 13.84 -8.64
C ASN A 985 1.31 14.93 -8.69
N THR A 986 2.57 14.56 -8.85
CA THR A 986 3.70 15.49 -8.84
C THR A 986 4.57 15.28 -10.07
N CYS A 987 5.14 16.38 -10.56
CA CYS A 987 6.20 16.32 -11.58
C CYS A 987 7.59 16.41 -10.96
N ASP A 988 7.71 16.29 -9.63
CA ASP A 988 9.00 16.08 -8.99
C ASP A 988 9.66 14.80 -9.52
N LEU A 989 10.99 14.72 -9.43
CA LEU A 989 11.71 13.55 -9.93
C LEU A 989 11.32 12.28 -9.17
N TYR A 990 11.00 12.44 -7.89
CA TYR A 990 10.61 11.35 -6.99
C TYR A 990 9.88 11.84 -5.73
N CYS A 991 9.14 10.94 -5.10
CA CYS A 991 8.69 11.02 -3.73
C CYS A 991 9.67 10.35 -2.76
N GLN A 992 9.63 10.73 -1.48
CA GLN A 992 10.56 10.20 -0.47
C GLN A 992 10.22 8.78 -0.02
N LEU A 993 9.01 8.31 -0.29
CA LEU A 993 8.56 6.94 -0.10
C LEU A 993 8.03 6.38 -1.43
N PRO A 994 8.03 5.05 -1.62
CA PRO A 994 7.47 4.45 -2.82
C PRO A 994 5.95 4.64 -2.88
N ALA A 995 5.39 4.76 -4.08
CA ALA A 995 3.96 5.00 -4.31
C ALA A 995 3.07 4.01 -3.54
N THR A 996 3.45 2.74 -3.45
CA THR A 996 2.80 1.69 -2.62
C THR A 996 2.48 2.12 -1.19
N LEU A 997 3.33 2.93 -0.54
CA LEU A 997 3.15 3.36 0.84
C LEU A 997 2.55 4.76 0.98
N GLU A 998 2.64 5.60 -0.05
CA GLU A 998 2.04 6.94 -0.04
C GLU A 998 0.55 6.88 -0.36
N SER A 999 0.18 6.19 -1.43
CA SER A 999 -1.21 6.04 -1.86
C SER A 999 -2.04 5.25 -0.85
N SER A 1000 -1.53 4.11 -0.35
CA SER A 1000 -2.25 3.29 0.63
C SER A 1000 -2.58 4.06 1.90
N ALA A 1001 -1.70 4.98 2.33
CA ALA A 1001 -1.96 5.85 3.48
C ALA A 1001 -2.99 6.96 3.16
N ALA A 1002 -2.91 7.58 1.98
CA ALA A 1002 -3.87 8.58 1.55
C ALA A 1002 -5.28 7.99 1.39
N ILE A 1003 -5.38 6.83 0.75
CA ILE A 1003 -6.61 6.08 0.55
C ILE A 1003 -7.17 5.60 1.89
N ALA A 1004 -6.35 5.07 2.80
CA ALA A 1004 -6.83 4.67 4.13
C ALA A 1004 -7.39 5.84 4.96
N ARG A 1005 -6.98 7.09 4.66
CA ARG A 1005 -7.55 8.29 5.27
C ARG A 1005 -8.93 8.62 4.69
N VAL A 1006 -9.05 8.71 3.36
CA VAL A 1006 -10.34 9.02 2.69
C VAL A 1006 -11.35 7.87 2.85
N GLY A 1007 -10.88 6.62 2.78
CA GLY A 1007 -11.68 5.41 2.92
C GLY A 1007 -12.39 5.26 4.27
N GLN A 1008 -11.97 6.02 5.30
CA GLN A 1008 -12.73 6.11 6.56
C GLN A 1008 -14.16 6.59 6.34
N LEU A 1009 -14.35 7.52 5.40
CA LEU A 1009 -15.67 8.04 5.03
C LEU A 1009 -16.46 7.06 4.16
N LEU A 1010 -15.79 6.10 3.52
CA LEU A 1010 -16.39 5.06 2.68
C LEU A 1010 -16.75 3.78 3.46
N SER A 1011 -16.38 3.69 4.74
CA SER A 1011 -16.54 2.48 5.57
C SER A 1011 -17.97 1.93 5.68
N ARG A 1012 -18.99 2.74 5.36
CA ARG A 1012 -20.40 2.33 5.32
C ARG A 1012 -20.78 1.51 4.09
N PHE A 1013 -19.93 1.48 3.06
CA PHE A 1013 -20.25 0.95 1.73
C PHE A 1013 -19.55 -0.37 1.42
N GLY A 1014 -19.15 -1.18 2.40
CA GLY A 1014 -18.54 -2.50 2.17
C GLY A 1014 -17.18 -2.46 1.45
N PRO A 1015 -16.58 -3.63 1.16
CA PRO A 1015 -15.35 -3.72 0.39
C PRO A 1015 -15.60 -3.40 -1.10
N GLU A 1016 -15.26 -2.17 -1.53
CA GLU A 1016 -15.29 -1.78 -2.94
C GLU A 1016 -13.88 -1.62 -3.53
N THR A 1017 -13.81 -1.77 -4.85
CA THR A 1017 -12.59 -1.58 -5.62
C THR A 1017 -12.69 -0.31 -6.45
N TYR A 1018 -11.72 0.59 -6.32
CA TYR A 1018 -11.70 1.84 -7.07
C TYR A 1018 -10.38 2.05 -7.80
N ASP A 1019 -10.44 2.79 -8.91
CA ASP A 1019 -9.25 3.39 -9.52
C ASP A 1019 -8.67 4.42 -8.55
N TYR A 1020 -7.41 4.23 -8.16
CA TYR A 1020 -6.74 5.10 -7.19
C TYR A 1020 -6.65 6.56 -7.67
N ARG A 1021 -6.73 6.81 -8.99
CA ARG A 1021 -6.75 8.16 -9.60
C ARG A 1021 -7.90 9.03 -9.10
N LEU A 1022 -8.96 8.42 -8.53
CA LEU A 1022 -10.08 9.12 -7.91
C LEU A 1022 -9.66 9.81 -6.58
N PHE A 1023 -8.67 9.26 -5.88
CA PHE A 1023 -8.29 9.64 -4.51
C PHE A 1023 -7.09 10.57 -4.45
N ILE A 1024 -6.23 10.48 -5.45
CA ILE A 1024 -5.03 11.32 -5.57
C ILE A 1024 -5.40 12.74 -6.05
#